data_AF-A0A3M1QPZ3-F1
#
_entry.id   AF-A0A3M1QPZ3-F1
#
_cell.length_a   1.000
_cell.length_b   1.000
_cell.length_c   1.000
_cell.angle_alpha   90.00
_cell.angle_beta   90.00
_cell.angle_gamma   90.00
#
_symmetry.space_group_name_H-M   'P 1'
#
loop_
_entity.id
_entity.type
_entity.pdbx_description
1 polymer ?
#
loop_
_entity_poly.entity_id
_entity_poly.type
_entity_poly.pdbx_seq_one_letter_code
_entity_poly.pdbx_strand_id
1 'polypeptide(L)'
;GGRGVGTRNMIVLLGTSSLTAGFVRALEARLKPLADEYSNIDGIVAVAHTEGGHHQPNNRDLLLRTLAGFVVHPNVGAVLAIDGGHEAVTNEALHTYMTQHDYPLDAVVHHFMSLTKSFEYSLSAAEAIVRGWLPTVDAMTRAESPLSALRIALQCGGSDAFSGVSGNPLAAWVAKEVIMHGGAANLAETDELVGAESYVLKQVRDVATAQRFLAMVERFKTRAAWHGETVEGNPSGGNLYRGLYNIYLKSLGAAAKRHPDVRLDAVIEYGERMTGSGFYFMDSPGNDLESIAGQVAAGCNLIFFVTGNGSITNFPFVPTIKIVTTSARYRLLPNEMDVNAGAYLDGTPLDELGRQTFDLALRVASGQKSVGEEAGHAQVQIWRDWRLSQPVALRDLRITPKAGKPLAIHPADHVPPVQLTGYRTADGLTFDRVGLILPTSLCSGQIARMCAHRLNERGVGRGKGLSRFVSLVHTEGCGASNVDEYVQTLLNYATHPMVAHCLLLEHGCEKTHNAYFRHAMHAAGIAPDRFGWASVQIDGGIASAIDKMMRWFDGAIAHTDAPETATVGLAAMRIALLTTGEVSARTAQSLAELTRIIITGGGTVIIPQHDGLLSSDVFVNAALKQAAEATLNYGQRPLERGLHIMETYTSHWGETLTGLGATGVAVMLAAVNDAPMQSHPLVPVLSVTDSPIIAGQYALDIDFTYIDVKASWAQIALGQLIMTLIGCYTPKMMRVGNVDFQMTRGLLGISF
;
A
#
# COMPACT_ATOMS: atom_id res chain seq x y z
N GLY A 1 25.17 3.71 20.85
CA GLY A 1 26.19 3.92 19.79
C GLY A 1 25.88 5.19 19.01
N GLY A 2 26.65 5.53 17.97
CA GLY A 2 26.52 6.79 17.18
C GLY A 2 25.21 6.96 16.38
N ARG A 3 24.32 5.98 16.44
CA ARG A 3 22.99 5.94 15.81
C ARG A 3 21.83 6.37 16.74
N GLY A 4 22.11 6.59 18.03
CA GLY A 4 21.11 6.94 19.05
C GLY A 4 20.83 5.80 20.03
N VAL A 5 19.73 5.94 20.79
CA VAL A 5 19.21 4.96 21.75
C VAL A 5 17.85 4.46 21.28
N GLY A 6 17.67 3.14 21.22
CA GLY A 6 16.42 2.52 20.81
C GLY A 6 15.41 2.45 21.95
N THR A 7 14.14 2.67 21.63
CA THR A 7 12.99 2.37 22.50
C THR A 7 12.49 0.94 22.30
N ARG A 8 12.88 0.30 21.19
CA ARG A 8 12.62 -1.09 20.83
C ARG A 8 13.87 -1.77 20.29
N ASN A 9 13.85 -3.09 20.25
CA ASN A 9 14.86 -3.94 19.63
C ASN A 9 14.20 -4.86 18.60
N MET A 10 14.15 -4.38 17.36
CA MET A 10 13.41 -5.00 16.25
C MET A 10 14.38 -5.59 15.23
N ILE A 11 14.00 -6.73 14.63
CA ILE A 11 14.61 -7.22 13.39
C ILE A 11 13.74 -6.76 12.23
N VAL A 12 14.32 -6.01 11.29
CA VAL A 12 13.58 -5.44 10.16
C VAL A 12 13.87 -6.21 8.87
N LEU A 13 12.82 -6.64 8.18
CA LEU A 13 12.85 -7.23 6.85
C LEU A 13 12.47 -6.14 5.85
N LEU A 14 13.47 -5.51 5.23
CA LEU A 14 13.31 -4.31 4.42
C LEU A 14 13.27 -4.66 2.93
N GLY A 15 12.13 -4.44 2.28
CA GLY A 15 12.11 -4.40 0.81
C GLY A 15 12.70 -3.08 0.34
N THR A 16 13.62 -3.10 -0.65
CA THR A 16 14.14 -1.86 -1.25
C THR A 16 13.16 -1.26 -2.27
N SER A 17 12.19 -2.05 -2.73
CA SER A 17 11.20 -1.68 -3.73
C SER A 17 9.83 -2.34 -3.44
N SER A 18 8.78 -1.86 -4.11
CA SER A 18 7.46 -2.50 -4.11
C SER A 18 7.46 -3.93 -4.65
N LEU A 19 8.43 -4.27 -5.51
CA LEU A 19 8.53 -5.60 -6.12
C LEU A 19 8.96 -6.68 -5.11
N THR A 20 9.60 -6.29 -4.01
CA THR A 20 10.00 -7.20 -2.92
C THR A 20 9.03 -7.19 -1.74
N ALA A 21 7.95 -6.39 -1.79
CA ALA A 21 6.96 -6.28 -0.73
C ALA A 21 6.29 -7.62 -0.39
N GLY A 22 5.96 -8.43 -1.41
CA GLY A 22 5.36 -9.76 -1.23
C GLY A 22 6.32 -10.73 -0.53
N PHE A 23 7.61 -10.68 -0.90
CA PHE A 23 8.66 -11.51 -0.32
C PHE A 23 8.87 -11.22 1.16
N VAL A 24 9.06 -9.96 1.55
CA VAL A 24 9.33 -9.62 2.97
C VAL A 24 8.11 -9.87 3.87
N ARG A 25 6.87 -9.73 3.36
CA ARG A 25 5.65 -10.12 4.10
C ARG A 25 5.57 -11.64 4.31
N ALA A 26 5.93 -12.44 3.29
CA ALA A 26 5.97 -13.90 3.42
C ALA A 26 7.05 -14.34 4.41
N LEU A 27 8.21 -13.67 4.42
CA LEU A 27 9.29 -13.93 5.36
C LEU A 27 8.91 -13.54 6.79
N GLU A 28 8.26 -12.39 6.99
CA GLU A 28 7.71 -11.98 8.29
C GLU A 28 6.73 -13.03 8.81
N ALA A 29 5.78 -13.49 7.98
CA ALA A 29 4.82 -14.50 8.39
C ALA A 29 5.47 -15.81 8.85
N ARG A 30 6.61 -16.18 8.24
CA ARG A 30 7.38 -17.39 8.59
C ARG A 30 8.18 -17.22 9.89
N LEU A 31 8.74 -16.03 10.11
CA LEU A 31 9.66 -15.77 11.23
C LEU A 31 8.97 -15.22 12.48
N LYS A 32 7.79 -14.59 12.34
CA LYS A 32 7.08 -13.93 13.44
C LYS A 32 6.93 -14.79 14.71
N PRO A 33 6.59 -16.10 14.64
CA PRO A 33 6.49 -16.94 15.83
C PRO A 33 7.80 -17.08 16.62
N LEU A 34 8.96 -16.91 15.95
CA LEU A 34 10.27 -17.05 16.60
C LEU A 34 10.60 -15.88 17.51
N ALA A 35 10.05 -14.70 17.25
CA ALA A 35 10.31 -13.53 18.10
C ALA A 35 9.87 -13.78 19.55
N ASP A 36 8.76 -14.50 19.73
CA ASP A 36 8.19 -14.83 21.03
C ASP A 36 9.06 -15.81 21.85
N GLU A 37 10.08 -16.45 21.22
CA GLU A 37 11.03 -17.34 21.89
C GLU A 37 12.18 -16.57 22.58
N TYR A 38 12.33 -15.27 22.31
CA TYR A 38 13.44 -14.44 22.80
C TYR A 38 12.94 -13.28 23.67
N SER A 39 13.62 -13.03 24.79
CA SER A 39 13.14 -12.09 25.81
C SER A 39 13.41 -10.62 25.49
N ASN A 40 14.45 -10.33 24.70
CA ASN A 40 14.88 -8.96 24.39
C ASN A 40 14.63 -8.58 22.93
N ILE A 41 13.96 -9.43 22.13
CA ILE A 41 13.54 -9.11 20.76
C ILE A 41 12.08 -8.67 20.82
N ASP A 42 11.82 -7.40 20.53
CA ASP A 42 10.45 -6.85 20.56
C ASP A 42 9.61 -7.32 19.34
N GLY A 43 10.26 -7.73 18.24
CA GLY A 43 9.59 -8.32 17.08
C GLY A 43 10.46 -8.46 15.84
N ILE A 44 9.98 -9.28 14.90
CA ILE A 44 10.51 -9.40 13.53
C ILE A 44 9.43 -8.84 12.60
N VAL A 45 9.72 -7.76 11.88
CA VAL A 45 8.71 -7.00 11.13
C VAL A 45 9.11 -6.71 9.69
N ALA A 46 8.13 -6.76 8.79
CA ALA A 46 8.32 -6.36 7.40
C ALA A 46 8.12 -4.85 7.19
N VAL A 47 9.04 -4.25 6.43
CA VAL A 47 8.85 -2.93 5.84
C VAL A 47 8.59 -3.12 4.36
N ALA A 48 7.30 -3.19 4.01
CA ALA A 48 6.80 -3.42 2.67
C ALA A 48 6.00 -2.19 2.20
N HIS A 49 6.61 -1.38 1.34
CA HIS A 49 6.09 -0.12 0.80
C HIS A 49 5.83 -0.21 -0.72
N THR A 50 5.33 0.85 -1.37
CA THR A 50 4.89 0.86 -2.77
C THR A 50 5.82 1.58 -3.75
N GLU A 51 7.04 1.90 -3.32
CA GLU A 51 7.94 2.79 -4.06
C GLU A 51 9.12 2.02 -4.68
N GLY A 52 9.80 2.62 -5.65
CA GLY A 52 11.01 2.02 -6.25
C GLY A 52 10.76 0.93 -7.29
N GLY A 53 9.51 0.56 -7.58
CA GLY A 53 9.16 -0.42 -8.62
C GLY A 53 9.17 0.11 -10.06
N HIS A 54 9.49 1.40 -10.26
CA HIS A 54 9.67 1.99 -11.59
C HIS A 54 11.14 1.96 -12.00
N HIS A 55 11.41 1.89 -13.30
CA HIS A 55 12.78 1.97 -13.82
C HIS A 55 13.42 3.35 -13.61
N GLN A 56 12.63 4.43 -13.59
CA GLN A 56 13.10 5.80 -13.37
C GLN A 56 12.13 6.57 -12.45
N PRO A 57 12.17 6.33 -11.13
CA PRO A 57 11.29 7.02 -10.19
C PRO A 57 11.75 8.47 -9.96
N ASN A 58 10.81 9.43 -9.88
CA ASN A 58 11.14 10.84 -9.62
C ASN A 58 11.55 11.08 -8.16
N ASN A 59 11.16 10.18 -7.25
CA ASN A 59 11.47 10.24 -5.82
C ASN A 59 12.69 9.38 -5.41
N ARG A 60 13.56 8.95 -6.33
CA ARG A 60 14.67 8.02 -6.04
C ARG A 60 15.55 8.44 -4.86
N ASP A 61 15.99 9.69 -4.82
CA ASP A 61 16.86 10.21 -3.75
C ASP A 61 16.15 10.22 -2.38
N LEU A 62 14.89 10.66 -2.37
CA LEU A 62 14.03 10.63 -1.19
C LEU A 62 13.86 9.20 -0.68
N LEU A 63 13.59 8.24 -1.57
CA LEU A 63 13.42 6.83 -1.22
C LEU A 63 14.72 6.26 -0.63
N LEU A 64 15.86 6.45 -1.28
CA LEU A 64 17.17 5.99 -0.78
C LEU A 64 17.48 6.56 0.61
N ARG A 65 17.22 7.86 0.83
CA ARG A 65 17.37 8.50 2.14
C ARG A 65 16.50 7.87 3.21
N THR A 66 15.25 7.59 2.86
CA THR A 66 14.27 7.00 3.78
C THR A 66 14.69 5.60 4.19
N LEU A 67 15.06 4.76 3.21
CA LEU A 67 15.54 3.40 3.44
C LEU A 67 16.84 3.41 4.28
N ALA A 68 17.78 4.29 3.96
CA ALA A 68 19.02 4.46 4.73
C ALA A 68 18.74 4.84 6.20
N GLY A 69 17.79 5.75 6.42
CA GLY A 69 17.30 6.12 7.75
C GLY A 69 16.71 4.93 8.51
N PHE A 70 15.88 4.11 7.85
CA PHE A 70 15.34 2.88 8.44
C PHE A 70 16.43 1.87 8.82
N VAL A 71 17.41 1.63 7.94
CA VAL A 71 18.52 0.69 8.20
C VAL A 71 19.27 1.07 9.48
N VAL A 72 19.58 2.35 9.68
CA VAL A 72 20.35 2.80 10.87
C VAL A 72 19.49 3.21 12.06
N HIS A 73 18.16 3.10 11.96
CA HIS A 73 17.24 3.60 12.98
C HIS A 73 17.51 2.93 14.34
N PRO A 74 17.57 3.67 15.46
CA PRO A 74 17.99 3.13 16.75
C PRO A 74 17.14 1.97 17.29
N ASN A 75 15.90 1.81 16.83
CA ASN A 75 15.05 0.66 17.18
C ASN A 75 15.36 -0.63 16.40
N VAL A 76 16.24 -0.58 15.41
CA VAL A 76 16.60 -1.71 14.54
C VAL A 76 17.84 -2.39 15.10
N GLY A 77 17.67 -3.55 15.73
CA GLY A 77 18.78 -4.39 16.22
C GLY A 77 19.49 -5.12 15.09
N ALA A 78 18.73 -5.57 14.08
CA ALA A 78 19.26 -6.11 12.84
C ALA A 78 18.36 -5.82 11.64
N VAL A 79 18.91 -5.79 10.43
CA VAL A 79 18.14 -5.54 9.19
C VAL A 79 18.60 -6.40 8.02
N LEU A 80 17.64 -7.04 7.37
CA LEU A 80 17.83 -7.75 6.10
C LEU A 80 17.20 -6.92 4.98
N ALA A 81 18.02 -6.33 4.11
CA ALA A 81 17.56 -5.58 2.95
C ALA A 81 17.46 -6.50 1.72
N ILE A 82 16.31 -6.49 1.05
CA ILE A 82 15.96 -7.38 -0.06
C ILE A 82 15.66 -6.57 -1.33
N ASP A 83 16.36 -6.88 -2.42
CA ASP A 83 16.09 -6.37 -3.76
C ASP A 83 15.94 -7.52 -4.78
N GLY A 84 15.34 -7.23 -5.94
CA GLY A 84 15.31 -8.13 -7.09
C GLY A 84 16.53 -7.98 -8.02
N GLY A 85 17.39 -6.99 -7.79
CA GLY A 85 18.61 -6.71 -8.55
C GLY A 85 18.39 -6.04 -9.93
N HIS A 86 17.15 -5.75 -10.30
CA HIS A 86 16.78 -5.16 -11.61
C HIS A 86 15.99 -3.85 -11.47
N GLU A 87 15.64 -3.48 -10.24
CA GLU A 87 14.93 -2.23 -9.92
C GLU A 87 15.85 -1.01 -9.94
N ALA A 88 15.25 0.19 -9.94
CA ALA A 88 16.01 1.44 -9.84
C ALA A 88 16.66 1.68 -8.45
N VAL A 89 16.16 0.97 -7.43
CA VAL A 89 16.61 1.04 -6.04
C VAL A 89 17.05 -0.35 -5.60
N THR A 90 18.30 -0.67 -5.93
CA THR A 90 18.99 -1.90 -5.54
C THR A 90 19.66 -1.76 -4.18
N ASN A 91 20.06 -2.89 -3.61
CA ASN A 91 20.92 -2.98 -2.44
C ASN A 91 22.25 -2.26 -2.64
N GLU A 92 22.84 -2.32 -3.85
CA GLU A 92 24.06 -1.58 -4.19
C GLU A 92 23.82 -0.06 -4.18
N ALA A 93 22.68 0.40 -4.72
CA ALA A 93 22.33 1.81 -4.71
C ALA A 93 22.12 2.31 -3.28
N LEU A 94 21.45 1.52 -2.43
CA LEU A 94 21.25 1.83 -1.02
C LEU A 94 22.57 1.88 -0.25
N HIS A 95 23.43 0.87 -0.40
CA HIS A 95 24.75 0.83 0.22
C HIS A 95 25.60 2.03 -0.19
N THR A 96 25.69 2.31 -1.50
CA THR A 96 26.42 3.46 -2.04
C THR A 96 25.90 4.78 -1.46
N TYR A 97 24.59 4.97 -1.42
CA TYR A 97 23.98 6.16 -0.82
C TYR A 97 24.37 6.31 0.66
N MET A 98 24.28 5.22 1.42
CA MET A 98 24.65 5.21 2.83
C MET A 98 26.11 5.58 3.05
N THR A 99 27.03 5.05 2.25
CA THR A 99 28.46 5.39 2.32
C THR A 99 28.73 6.85 1.95
N GLN A 100 28.12 7.35 0.87
CA GLN A 100 28.32 8.74 0.40
C GLN A 100 27.76 9.79 1.36
N HIS A 101 26.79 9.42 2.20
CA HIS A 101 26.10 10.30 3.14
C HIS A 101 26.41 9.96 4.62
N ASP A 102 27.51 9.24 4.89
CA ASP A 102 28.02 8.96 6.23
C ASP A 102 26.98 8.34 7.19
N TYR A 103 26.17 7.41 6.69
CA TYR A 103 25.29 6.60 7.51
C TYR A 103 26.13 5.56 8.29
N PRO A 104 25.92 5.39 9.61
CA PRO A 104 26.74 4.51 10.44
C PRO A 104 26.36 3.03 10.27
N LEU A 105 26.55 2.49 9.07
CA LEU A 105 26.15 1.13 8.70
C LEU A 105 26.86 0.05 9.56
N ASP A 106 28.13 0.26 9.88
CA ASP A 106 28.92 -0.65 10.74
C ASP A 106 28.38 -0.77 12.18
N ALA A 107 27.48 0.13 12.59
CA ALA A 107 26.87 0.11 13.92
C ALA A 107 25.60 -0.76 14.00
N VAL A 108 25.22 -1.45 12.91
CA VAL A 108 24.00 -2.27 12.82
C VAL A 108 24.33 -3.65 12.27
N VAL A 109 23.77 -4.70 12.86
CA VAL A 109 23.82 -6.05 12.27
C VAL A 109 22.97 -6.04 11.00
N HIS A 110 23.57 -6.28 9.84
CA HIS A 110 22.84 -6.16 8.59
C HIS A 110 23.30 -7.16 7.53
N HIS A 111 22.44 -7.38 6.54
CA HIS A 111 22.79 -8.08 5.31
C HIS A 111 21.96 -7.55 4.15
N PHE A 112 22.60 -7.46 2.98
CA PHE A 112 21.98 -7.09 1.72
C PHE A 112 21.89 -8.32 0.83
N MET A 113 20.68 -8.76 0.48
CA MET A 113 20.43 -9.97 -0.29
C MET A 113 19.59 -9.69 -1.53
N SER A 114 20.07 -10.16 -2.68
CA SER A 114 19.35 -10.11 -3.96
C SER A 114 18.64 -11.42 -4.28
N LEU A 115 17.40 -11.33 -4.76
CA LEU A 115 16.58 -12.47 -5.15
C LEU A 115 17.01 -13.02 -6.51
N THR A 116 17.95 -13.97 -6.50
CA THR A 116 18.53 -14.58 -7.70
C THR A 116 18.11 -16.03 -7.94
N LYS A 117 17.26 -16.59 -7.08
CA LYS A 117 16.76 -17.97 -7.21
C LYS A 117 15.28 -18.01 -6.91
N SER A 118 14.68 -19.19 -7.09
CA SER A 118 13.27 -19.42 -6.82
C SER A 118 12.82 -18.90 -5.45
N PHE A 119 11.56 -18.45 -5.37
CA PHE A 119 10.97 -17.81 -4.19
C PHE A 119 11.21 -18.59 -2.88
N GLU A 120 10.92 -19.89 -2.85
CA GLU A 120 11.06 -20.71 -1.63
C GLU A 120 12.52 -20.92 -1.21
N TYR A 121 13.43 -21.08 -2.17
CA TYR A 121 14.87 -21.16 -1.88
C TYR A 121 15.34 -19.85 -1.22
N SER A 122 14.94 -18.72 -1.81
CA SER A 122 15.32 -17.40 -1.33
C SER A 122 14.74 -17.14 0.06
N LEU A 123 13.49 -17.56 0.34
CA LEU A 123 12.91 -17.49 1.69
C LEU A 123 13.70 -18.32 2.71
N SER A 124 14.08 -19.54 2.36
CA SER A 124 14.87 -20.41 3.25
C SER A 124 16.25 -19.83 3.56
N ALA A 125 16.91 -19.22 2.56
CA ALA A 125 18.20 -18.56 2.75
C ALA A 125 18.08 -17.30 3.63
N ALA A 126 17.07 -16.47 3.38
CA ALA A 126 16.77 -15.29 4.19
C ALA A 126 16.43 -15.65 5.64
N GLU A 127 15.64 -16.70 5.86
CA GLU A 127 15.33 -17.26 7.18
C GLU A 127 16.59 -17.70 7.92
N ALA A 128 17.51 -18.41 7.25
CA ALA A 128 18.76 -18.86 7.87
C ALA A 128 19.63 -17.69 8.35
N ILE A 129 19.69 -16.60 7.57
CA ILE A 129 20.39 -15.37 7.95
C ILE A 129 19.79 -14.77 9.22
N VAL A 130 18.46 -14.57 9.25
CA VAL A 130 17.79 -13.97 10.41
C VAL A 130 17.93 -14.84 11.65
N ARG A 131 17.79 -16.17 11.51
CA ARG A 131 18.01 -17.11 12.63
C ARG A 131 19.41 -17.01 13.21
N GLY A 132 20.43 -16.76 12.38
CA GLY A 132 21.80 -16.53 12.82
C GLY A 132 21.99 -15.27 13.68
N TRP A 133 21.10 -14.28 13.55
CA TRP A 133 21.17 -13.03 14.32
C TRP A 133 20.46 -13.10 15.66
N LEU A 134 19.49 -14.01 15.84
CA LEU A 134 18.64 -14.05 17.04
C LEU A 134 19.45 -14.01 18.34
N PRO A 135 20.53 -14.80 18.55
CA PRO A 135 21.31 -14.72 19.78
C PRO A 135 22.02 -13.37 20.00
N THR A 136 22.51 -12.75 18.92
CA THR A 136 23.20 -11.44 18.99
C THR A 136 22.23 -10.32 19.31
N VAL A 137 21.05 -10.33 18.68
CA VAL A 137 20.02 -9.31 18.90
C VAL A 137 19.39 -9.48 20.29
N ASP A 138 19.13 -10.71 20.75
CA ASP A 138 18.61 -10.98 22.09
C ASP A 138 19.60 -10.64 23.22
N ALA A 139 20.90 -10.58 22.93
CA ALA A 139 21.89 -10.12 23.91
C ALA A 139 21.85 -8.59 24.16
N MET A 140 21.13 -7.82 23.32
CA MET A 140 20.99 -6.36 23.48
C MET A 140 19.97 -6.05 24.57
N THR A 141 20.45 -5.65 25.75
CA THR A 141 19.58 -5.35 26.90
C THR A 141 19.32 -3.86 27.08
N ARG A 142 18.16 -3.52 27.65
CA ARG A 142 17.81 -2.15 28.01
C ARG A 142 18.77 -1.63 29.09
N ALA A 143 19.15 -0.36 28.98
CA ALA A 143 19.98 0.33 29.95
C ALA A 143 19.42 1.73 30.23
N GLU A 144 19.62 2.22 31.46
CA GLU A 144 19.27 3.60 31.82
C GLU A 144 19.96 4.58 30.86
N SER A 145 19.18 5.49 30.29
CA SER A 145 19.63 6.39 29.23
C SER A 145 19.06 7.79 29.46
N PRO A 146 19.80 8.85 29.08
CA PRO A 146 19.32 10.21 29.26
C PRO A 146 18.12 10.49 28.34
N LEU A 147 17.18 11.31 28.84
CA LEU A 147 16.00 11.74 28.09
C LEU A 147 16.35 12.49 26.79
N SER A 148 17.55 13.05 26.70
CA SER A 148 18.08 13.68 25.48
C SER A 148 18.19 12.75 24.27
N ALA A 149 18.12 11.43 24.48
CA ALA A 149 18.08 10.46 23.39
C ALA A 149 16.68 10.26 22.78
N LEU A 150 15.63 10.81 23.41
CA LEU A 150 14.26 10.68 22.92
C LEU A 150 13.99 11.69 21.79
N ARG A 151 13.41 11.19 20.70
CA ARG A 151 13.08 11.95 19.49
C ARG A 151 11.64 11.64 19.10
N ILE A 152 10.76 12.63 19.26
CA ILE A 152 9.32 12.45 19.10
C ILE A 152 8.88 12.89 17.70
N ALA A 153 8.19 12.00 16.98
CA ALA A 153 7.42 12.36 15.81
C ALA A 153 6.04 12.91 16.24
N LEU A 154 5.69 14.10 15.77
CA LEU A 154 4.39 14.74 16.01
C LEU A 154 3.57 14.66 14.73
N GLN A 155 2.49 13.87 14.75
CA GLN A 155 1.71 13.56 13.56
C GLN A 155 0.21 13.75 13.80
N CYS A 156 -0.51 14.20 12.78
CA CYS A 156 -1.97 14.15 12.75
C CYS A 156 -2.51 12.93 11.98
N GLY A 157 -3.71 12.50 12.33
CA GLY A 157 -4.52 11.61 11.49
C GLY A 157 -5.84 12.26 11.11
N GLY A 158 -6.96 11.65 11.51
CA GLY A 158 -8.29 12.23 11.32
C GLY A 158 -8.56 13.47 12.19
N SER A 159 -8.05 14.63 11.78
CA SER A 159 -8.30 15.94 12.42
C SER A 159 -9.79 16.27 12.59
N ASP A 160 -10.13 16.93 13.68
CA ASP A 160 -11.45 17.48 14.01
C ASP A 160 -11.34 18.90 14.58
N ALA A 161 -12.48 19.54 14.87
CA ALA A 161 -12.52 20.87 15.45
C ALA A 161 -11.83 21.01 16.83
N PHE A 162 -11.62 19.90 17.56
CA PHE A 162 -11.00 19.89 18.89
C PHE A 162 -9.51 19.59 18.85
N SER A 163 -8.97 19.14 17.70
CA SER A 163 -7.57 18.77 17.55
C SER A 163 -6.62 19.89 17.95
N GLY A 164 -6.89 21.12 17.48
CA GLY A 164 -6.12 22.32 17.84
C GLY A 164 -6.35 22.87 19.25
N VAL A 165 -7.28 22.29 20.02
CA VAL A 165 -7.68 22.78 21.36
C VAL A 165 -7.28 21.81 22.47
N SER A 166 -7.32 20.50 22.23
CA SER A 166 -6.96 19.46 23.21
C SER A 166 -5.72 18.67 22.80
N GLY A 167 -5.83 17.80 21.78
CA GLY A 167 -4.81 16.82 21.44
C GLY A 167 -3.48 17.41 20.99
N ASN A 168 -3.49 18.40 20.10
CA ASN A 168 -2.27 19.03 19.59
C ASN A 168 -1.55 19.83 20.69
N PRO A 169 -2.23 20.68 21.49
CA PRO A 169 -1.61 21.32 22.66
C PRO A 169 -1.05 20.33 23.68
N LEU A 170 -1.71 19.20 23.93
CA LEU A 170 -1.21 18.18 24.84
C LEU A 170 0.09 17.54 24.32
N ALA A 171 0.14 17.17 23.03
CA ALA A 171 1.36 16.65 22.41
C ALA A 171 2.50 17.68 22.45
N ALA A 172 2.19 18.96 22.23
CA ALA A 172 3.14 20.06 22.31
C ALA A 172 3.71 20.27 23.71
N TRP A 173 2.88 20.13 24.75
CA TRP A 173 3.29 20.21 26.15
C TRP A 173 4.36 19.17 26.45
N VAL A 174 4.11 17.92 26.06
CA VAL A 174 5.05 16.81 26.30
C VAL A 174 6.32 16.95 25.45
N ALA A 175 6.20 17.39 24.19
CA ALA A 175 7.33 17.68 23.33
C ALA A 175 8.24 18.78 23.91
N LYS A 176 7.65 19.84 24.50
CA LYS A 176 8.40 20.89 25.21
C LYS A 176 9.23 20.30 26.35
N GLU A 177 8.65 19.46 27.21
CA GLU A 177 9.37 18.82 28.31
C GLU A 177 10.57 17.99 27.81
N VAL A 178 10.38 17.22 26.75
CA VAL A 178 11.47 16.42 26.14
C VAL A 178 12.57 17.32 25.59
N ILE A 179 12.22 18.39 24.88
CA ILE A 179 13.20 19.35 24.34
C ILE A 179 13.97 20.06 25.47
N MET A 180 13.30 20.43 26.58
CA MET A 180 13.96 21.05 27.73
C MET A 180 15.01 20.13 28.38
N HIS A 181 14.85 18.81 28.25
CA HIS A 181 15.83 17.81 28.70
C HIS A 181 16.83 17.40 27.61
N GLY A 182 16.91 18.16 26.51
CA GLY A 182 17.88 17.96 25.44
C GLY A 182 17.44 16.93 24.38
N GLY A 183 16.18 16.50 24.38
CA GLY A 183 15.62 15.64 23.32
C GLY A 183 15.23 16.45 22.09
N ALA A 184 14.49 15.82 21.18
CA ALA A 184 13.97 16.50 19.99
C ALA A 184 12.51 16.14 19.71
N ALA A 185 11.83 17.02 18.98
CA ALA A 185 10.54 16.75 18.39
C ALA A 185 10.52 17.18 16.92
N ASN A 186 9.83 16.42 16.08
CA ASN A 186 9.70 16.66 14.65
C ASN A 186 8.22 16.85 14.32
N LEU A 187 7.86 18.00 13.76
CA LEU A 187 6.60 18.25 13.11
C LEU A 187 6.78 18.18 11.59
N ALA A 188 5.83 17.61 10.88
CA ALA A 188 5.88 17.51 9.43
C ALA A 188 4.57 18.06 8.82
N GLU A 189 4.07 17.50 7.72
CA GLU A 189 2.78 17.82 7.10
C GLU A 189 2.76 19.25 6.50
N THR A 190 3.55 19.50 5.47
CA THR A 190 3.76 20.84 4.90
C THR A 190 2.47 21.52 4.45
N ASP A 191 1.57 20.77 3.82
CA ASP A 191 0.24 21.26 3.43
C ASP A 191 -0.64 21.62 4.63
N GLU A 192 -0.49 20.94 5.76
CA GLU A 192 -1.23 21.25 6.99
C GLU A 192 -0.67 22.46 7.74
N LEU A 193 0.40 23.11 7.27
CA LEU A 193 0.92 24.34 7.87
C LEU A 193 0.72 25.59 7.01
N VAL A 194 0.13 25.44 5.81
CA VAL A 194 -0.20 26.58 4.96
C VAL A 194 -1.20 27.49 5.67
N GLY A 195 -0.86 28.77 5.83
CA GLY A 195 -1.65 29.74 6.56
C GLY A 195 -1.32 29.85 8.06
N ALA A 196 -0.46 28.98 8.59
CA ALA A 196 0.03 29.04 9.98
C ALA A 196 1.47 29.59 10.09
N GLU A 197 2.01 30.15 9.01
CA GLU A 197 3.40 30.62 8.94
C GLU A 197 3.68 31.68 10.01
N SER A 198 2.72 32.57 10.26
CA SER A 198 2.84 33.60 11.32
C SER A 198 2.98 32.98 12.72
N TYR A 199 2.29 31.87 12.99
CA TYR A 199 2.45 31.14 14.24
C TYR A 199 3.82 30.48 14.31
N VAL A 200 4.22 29.73 13.28
CA VAL A 200 5.50 29.01 13.25
C VAL A 200 6.69 29.96 13.38
N LEU A 201 6.70 31.06 12.63
CA LEU A 201 7.81 32.02 12.56
C LEU A 201 7.88 32.98 13.75
N LYS A 202 6.89 32.98 14.65
CA LYS A 202 6.92 33.80 15.88
C LYS A 202 8.11 33.47 16.78
N GLN A 203 8.55 32.21 16.78
CA GLN A 203 9.77 31.77 17.47
C GLN A 203 10.57 30.83 16.55
N VAL A 204 11.58 31.37 15.87
CA VAL A 204 12.48 30.65 14.96
C VAL A 204 13.94 30.95 15.31
N ARG A 205 14.84 29.99 15.09
CA ARG A 205 16.28 30.09 15.41
C ARG A 205 16.94 31.31 14.80
N ASP A 206 16.78 31.46 13.49
CA ASP A 206 17.42 32.48 12.68
C ASP A 206 16.68 32.69 11.37
N VAL A 207 17.11 33.71 10.61
CA VAL A 207 16.53 34.06 9.31
C VAL A 207 16.70 32.93 8.29
N ALA A 208 17.80 32.19 8.32
CA ALA A 208 18.04 31.10 7.37
C ALA A 208 17.03 29.96 7.55
N THR A 209 16.73 29.61 8.81
CA THR A 209 15.71 28.62 9.17
C THR A 209 14.33 29.09 8.73
N ALA A 210 13.99 30.36 8.96
CA ALA A 210 12.73 30.95 8.52
C ALA A 210 12.57 30.92 6.98
N GLN A 211 13.62 31.31 6.25
CA GLN A 211 13.63 31.28 4.79
C GLN A 211 13.50 29.85 4.26
N ARG A 212 14.17 28.88 4.89
CA ARG A 212 14.06 27.47 4.50
C ARG A 212 12.64 26.93 4.71
N PHE A 213 12.00 27.27 5.83
CA PHE A 213 10.58 26.92 6.08
C PHE A 213 9.66 27.48 5.00
N LEU A 214 9.75 28.79 4.72
CA LEU A 214 8.92 29.43 3.70
C LEU A 214 9.17 28.88 2.29
N ALA A 215 10.43 28.64 1.93
CA ALA A 215 10.79 28.04 0.65
C ALA A 215 10.21 26.62 0.49
N MET A 216 10.18 25.85 1.58
CA MET A 216 9.61 24.50 1.59
C MET A 216 8.10 24.52 1.36
N VAL A 217 7.38 25.42 2.04
CA VAL A 217 5.94 25.65 1.83
C VAL A 217 5.65 26.04 0.37
N GLU A 218 6.39 26.99 -0.19
CA GLU A 218 6.18 27.43 -1.57
C GLU A 218 6.55 26.36 -2.60
N ARG A 219 7.58 25.56 -2.32
CA ARG A 219 7.97 24.40 -3.15
C ARG A 219 6.86 23.35 -3.17
N PHE A 220 6.25 23.06 -2.02
CA PHE A 220 5.15 22.11 -1.92
C PHE A 220 3.91 22.60 -2.69
N LYS A 221 3.51 23.87 -2.50
CA LYS A 221 2.43 24.51 -3.28
C LYS A 221 2.67 24.43 -4.78
N THR A 222 3.88 24.75 -5.21
CA THR A 222 4.28 24.70 -6.62
C THR A 222 4.16 23.28 -7.17
N ARG A 223 4.67 22.29 -6.43
CA ARG A 223 4.61 20.88 -6.83
C ARG A 223 3.16 20.39 -6.90
N ALA A 224 2.30 20.72 -5.93
CA ALA A 224 0.89 20.37 -5.96
C ALA A 224 0.16 21.02 -7.17
N ALA A 225 0.46 22.27 -7.48
CA ALA A 225 -0.13 22.98 -8.61
C ALA A 225 0.21 22.37 -9.97
N TRP A 226 1.39 21.76 -10.14
CA TRP A 226 1.74 21.02 -11.36
C TRP A 226 0.79 19.86 -11.63
N HIS A 227 0.19 19.32 -10.57
CA HIS A 227 -0.76 18.22 -10.60
C HIS A 227 -2.23 18.69 -10.64
N GLY A 228 -2.47 20.00 -10.70
CA GLY A 228 -3.81 20.58 -10.72
C GLY A 228 -4.47 20.70 -9.35
N GLU A 229 -3.70 20.47 -8.28
CA GLU A 229 -4.17 20.57 -6.90
C GLU A 229 -3.74 21.88 -6.25
N THR A 230 -4.53 22.33 -5.28
CA THR A 230 -4.26 23.53 -4.49
C THR A 230 -4.27 23.19 -3.02
N VAL A 231 -3.42 23.86 -2.24
CA VAL A 231 -3.29 23.52 -0.82
C VAL A 231 -4.53 23.83 0.02
N GLU A 232 -5.33 24.76 -0.48
CA GLU A 232 -6.64 25.15 0.03
C GLU A 232 -7.69 24.03 -0.10
N GLY A 233 -7.42 22.98 -0.89
CA GLY A 233 -8.25 21.79 -1.03
C GLY A 233 -8.24 20.88 0.20
N ASN A 234 -7.34 21.11 1.15
CA ASN A 234 -7.36 20.57 2.51
C ASN A 234 -7.99 21.66 3.39
N PRO A 235 -9.04 21.43 4.20
CA PRO A 235 -9.54 20.20 4.83
C PRO A 235 -10.22 19.19 3.90
N SER A 236 -10.04 17.89 4.19
CA SER A 236 -10.76 16.81 3.53
C SER A 236 -12.28 16.86 3.81
N GLY A 237 -13.10 16.16 3.02
CA GLY A 237 -14.54 16.02 3.26
C GLY A 237 -14.88 15.54 4.68
N GLY A 238 -14.10 14.58 5.21
CA GLY A 238 -14.23 14.10 6.59
C GLY A 238 -13.87 15.14 7.65
N ASN A 239 -12.99 16.11 7.35
CA ASN A 239 -12.67 17.22 8.25
C ASN A 239 -13.76 18.30 8.21
N LEU A 240 -14.27 18.65 7.02
CA LEU A 240 -15.36 19.60 6.82
C LEU A 240 -16.62 19.18 7.60
N TYR A 241 -16.99 17.89 7.49
CA TYR A 241 -18.11 17.31 8.24
C TYR A 241 -17.97 17.47 9.76
N ARG A 242 -16.74 17.61 10.28
CA ARG A 242 -16.42 17.66 11.71
C ARG A 242 -16.03 19.06 12.20
N GLY A 243 -16.35 20.10 11.41
CA GLY A 243 -16.25 21.49 11.85
C GLY A 243 -14.94 22.20 11.53
N LEU A 244 -14.05 21.61 10.72
CA LEU A 244 -12.89 22.31 10.17
C LEU A 244 -13.27 22.90 8.80
N TYR A 245 -13.69 24.17 8.79
CA TYR A 245 -14.31 24.79 7.61
C TYR A 245 -13.34 25.28 6.53
N ASN A 246 -12.07 25.50 6.87
CA ASN A 246 -11.06 25.98 5.91
C ASN A 246 -9.64 25.58 6.34
N ILE A 247 -8.68 25.74 5.42
CA ILE A 247 -7.29 25.40 5.64
C ILE A 247 -6.69 26.15 6.83
N TYR A 248 -6.92 27.46 6.95
CA TYR A 248 -6.32 28.29 8.00
C TYR A 248 -6.64 27.82 9.42
N LEU A 249 -7.90 27.44 9.69
CA LEU A 249 -8.31 26.90 10.98
C LEU A 249 -7.62 25.57 11.27
N LYS A 250 -7.55 24.68 10.26
CA LYS A 250 -6.86 23.40 10.38
C LYS A 250 -5.37 23.63 10.65
N SER A 251 -4.74 24.52 9.89
CA SER A 251 -3.30 24.77 9.98
C SER A 251 -2.86 25.39 11.28
N LEU A 252 -3.64 26.35 11.82
CA LEU A 252 -3.37 26.88 13.16
C LEU A 252 -3.50 25.79 14.23
N GLY A 253 -4.48 24.89 14.08
CA GLY A 253 -4.63 23.73 14.94
C GLY A 253 -3.45 22.76 14.83
N ALA A 254 -2.99 22.45 13.61
CA ALA A 254 -1.84 21.58 13.38
C ALA A 254 -0.54 22.19 13.92
N ALA A 255 -0.33 23.49 13.69
CA ALA A 255 0.82 24.24 14.19
C ALA A 255 0.88 24.30 15.73
N ALA A 256 -0.26 24.16 16.42
CA ALA A 256 -0.32 24.07 17.87
C ALA A 256 0.38 22.83 18.46
N LYS A 257 0.83 21.87 17.62
CA LYS A 257 1.77 20.81 18.01
C LYS A 257 3.17 21.35 18.36
N ARG A 258 3.49 22.59 17.99
CA ARG A 258 4.62 23.36 18.51
C ARG A 258 4.15 24.22 19.69
N HIS A 259 4.72 23.99 20.86
CA HIS A 259 4.41 24.81 22.05
C HIS A 259 4.86 26.26 21.81
N PRO A 260 4.10 27.29 22.25
CA PRO A 260 4.45 28.70 22.04
C PRO A 260 5.86 29.09 22.50
N ASP A 261 6.34 28.52 23.61
CA ASP A 261 7.68 28.74 24.18
C ASP A 261 8.82 27.99 23.46
N VAL A 262 8.51 27.07 22.54
CA VAL A 262 9.50 26.23 21.86
C VAL A 262 9.83 26.83 20.50
N ARG A 263 11.10 27.15 20.28
CA ARG A 263 11.57 27.73 19.02
C ARG A 263 11.69 26.67 17.93
N LEU A 264 11.36 27.01 16.68
CA LEU A 264 11.73 26.21 15.50
C LEU A 264 13.26 26.26 15.31
N ASP A 265 13.92 25.11 15.50
CA ASP A 265 15.38 25.01 15.50
C ASP A 265 15.97 24.61 14.17
N ALA A 266 15.28 23.80 13.37
CA ALA A 266 15.75 23.33 12.08
C ALA A 266 14.59 22.99 11.14
N VAL A 267 14.85 23.10 9.84
CA VAL A 267 13.94 22.66 8.77
C VAL A 267 14.71 21.64 7.93
N ILE A 268 14.16 20.45 7.72
CA ILE A 268 14.86 19.32 7.09
C ILE A 268 14.05 18.75 5.93
N GLU A 269 14.74 18.16 4.96
CA GLU A 269 14.10 17.43 3.86
C GLU A 269 13.48 16.13 4.39
N TYR A 270 12.53 15.54 3.65
CA TYR A 270 11.91 14.27 4.02
C TYR A 270 12.96 13.18 4.27
N GLY A 271 12.96 12.58 5.47
CA GLY A 271 13.89 11.52 5.88
C GLY A 271 15.32 11.98 6.18
N GLU A 272 15.62 13.29 6.15
CA GLU A 272 16.93 13.81 6.54
C GLU A 272 17.15 13.63 8.05
N ARG A 273 18.34 13.15 8.44
CA ARG A 273 18.65 12.78 9.84
C ARG A 273 18.62 14.01 10.76
N MET A 274 17.93 13.89 11.90
CA MET A 274 18.02 14.86 12.98
C MET A 274 19.33 14.67 13.75
N THR A 275 20.22 15.66 13.68
CA THR A 275 21.58 15.59 14.26
C THR A 275 21.69 16.23 15.65
N GLY A 276 20.70 16.99 16.10
CA GLY A 276 20.73 17.73 17.36
C GLY A 276 19.41 17.66 18.14
N SER A 277 19.38 18.37 19.27
CA SER A 277 18.19 18.60 20.07
C SER A 277 17.37 19.78 19.55
N GLY A 278 16.11 19.87 19.95
CA GLY A 278 15.22 20.98 19.60
C GLY A 278 14.02 20.58 18.77
N PHE A 279 13.34 21.60 18.23
CA PHE A 279 12.13 21.40 17.42
C PHE A 279 12.45 21.47 15.93
N TYR A 280 12.17 20.39 15.22
CA TYR A 280 12.40 20.24 13.78
C TYR A 280 11.08 20.36 13.03
N PHE A 281 11.14 21.00 11.86
CA PHE A 281 10.11 20.86 10.83
C PHE A 281 10.65 20.03 9.66
N MET A 282 9.89 19.06 9.16
CA MET A 282 10.29 18.21 8.03
C MET A 282 9.30 18.33 6.87
N ASP A 283 9.80 18.44 5.64
CA ASP A 283 8.94 18.37 4.46
C ASP A 283 8.24 17.01 4.39
N SER A 284 6.93 16.99 4.27
CA SER A 284 6.14 15.78 4.00
C SER A 284 4.73 16.16 3.53
N PRO A 285 3.98 15.23 2.90
CA PRO A 285 2.56 15.43 2.67
C PRO A 285 1.76 15.15 3.96
N GLY A 286 0.52 15.65 4.02
CA GLY A 286 -0.42 15.43 5.12
C GLY A 286 -1.01 14.02 5.20
N ASN A 287 -0.63 13.12 4.27
CA ASN A 287 -0.92 11.70 4.42
C ASN A 287 -0.11 11.15 5.59
N ASP A 288 -0.79 10.56 6.56
CA ASP A 288 -0.24 10.25 7.87
C ASP A 288 0.88 9.21 7.85
N LEU A 289 0.68 8.10 7.14
CA LEU A 289 1.68 7.04 7.03
C LEU A 289 2.89 7.49 6.19
N GLU A 290 2.66 8.26 5.12
CA GLU A 290 3.74 8.87 4.34
C GLU A 290 4.57 9.82 5.20
N SER A 291 3.94 10.70 5.97
CA SER A 291 4.64 11.63 6.85
C SER A 291 5.47 10.92 7.93
N ILE A 292 4.88 9.95 8.64
CA ILE A 292 5.55 9.19 9.71
C ILE A 292 6.80 8.47 9.17
N ALA A 293 6.72 7.87 7.98
CA ALA A 293 7.87 7.18 7.40
C ALA A 293 9.09 8.10 7.28
N GLY A 294 8.91 9.34 6.85
CA GLY A 294 9.98 10.34 6.83
C GLY A 294 10.49 10.68 8.25
N GLN A 295 9.60 10.86 9.22
CA GLN A 295 9.97 11.20 10.60
C GLN A 295 10.75 10.07 11.29
N VAL A 296 10.36 8.82 11.04
CA VAL A 296 11.07 7.64 11.51
C VAL A 296 12.43 7.55 10.82
N ALA A 297 12.52 7.74 9.50
CA ALA A 297 13.81 7.76 8.81
C ALA A 297 14.74 8.89 9.30
N ALA A 298 14.17 10.04 9.70
CA ALA A 298 14.89 11.14 10.33
C ALA A 298 15.43 10.79 11.74
N GLY A 299 14.93 9.71 12.35
CA GLY A 299 15.43 9.14 13.61
C GLY A 299 14.49 9.26 14.80
N CYS A 300 13.19 9.54 14.59
CA CYS A 300 12.21 9.56 15.68
C CYS A 300 11.94 8.15 16.22
N ASN A 301 12.17 7.95 17.51
CA ASN A 301 12.05 6.66 18.20
C ASN A 301 10.78 6.56 19.08
N LEU A 302 9.89 7.55 19.01
CA LEU A 302 8.54 7.53 19.59
C LEU A 302 7.62 8.40 18.73
N ILE A 303 6.38 7.95 18.49
CA ILE A 303 5.40 8.70 17.70
C ILE A 303 4.25 9.13 18.62
N PHE A 304 3.89 10.42 18.57
CA PHE A 304 2.63 10.93 19.07
C PHE A 304 1.68 11.16 17.91
N PHE A 305 0.60 10.39 17.92
CA PHE A 305 -0.39 10.40 16.86
C PHE A 305 -1.69 11.02 17.39
N VAL A 306 -1.97 12.27 17.00
CA VAL A 306 -3.19 12.96 17.44
C VAL A 306 -4.32 12.70 16.47
N THR A 307 -5.49 12.33 16.98
CA THR A 307 -6.65 11.99 16.14
C THR A 307 -7.99 12.37 16.75
N GLY A 308 -8.87 12.96 15.97
CA GLY A 308 -10.24 13.25 16.39
C GLY A 308 -11.22 12.09 16.20
N ASN A 309 -11.02 11.28 15.14
CA ASN A 309 -11.91 10.16 14.85
C ASN A 309 -11.43 8.81 15.41
N GLY A 310 -10.24 8.78 16.01
CA GLY A 310 -9.66 7.57 16.59
C GLY A 310 -8.91 6.73 15.56
N SER A 311 -7.96 7.33 14.84
CA SER A 311 -7.12 6.54 13.93
C SER A 311 -6.29 5.50 14.66
N ILE A 312 -6.10 4.36 14.02
CA ILE A 312 -5.38 3.21 14.59
C ILE A 312 -3.97 3.09 14.02
N THR A 313 -3.50 4.10 13.28
CA THR A 313 -2.21 4.13 12.61
C THR A 313 -1.08 3.81 13.61
N ASN A 314 -0.25 2.82 13.29
CA ASN A 314 0.98 2.50 14.01
C ASN A 314 2.09 2.18 13.01
N PHE A 315 3.34 2.32 13.45
CA PHE A 315 4.52 2.03 12.64
C PHE A 315 5.18 0.71 13.05
N PRO A 316 5.74 -0.10 12.13
CA PRO A 316 6.14 -1.49 12.43
C PRO A 316 7.20 -1.64 13.53
N PHE A 317 8.12 -0.69 13.68
CA PHE A 317 9.24 -0.78 14.62
C PHE A 317 9.41 0.46 15.52
N VAL A 318 8.43 1.36 15.55
CA VAL A 318 8.43 2.56 16.41
C VAL A 318 7.13 2.65 17.18
N PRO A 319 7.17 2.71 18.53
CA PRO A 319 5.96 2.76 19.34
C PRO A 319 5.16 4.04 19.07
N THR A 320 3.84 3.91 19.04
CA THR A 320 2.91 4.99 18.69
C THR A 320 1.89 5.22 19.80
N ILE A 321 2.03 6.33 20.52
CA ILE A 321 1.06 6.79 21.52
C ILE A 321 -0.04 7.58 20.81
N LYS A 322 -1.25 7.04 20.82
CA LYS A 322 -2.42 7.65 20.19
C LYS A 322 -3.18 8.53 21.18
N ILE A 323 -3.39 9.77 20.78
CA ILE A 323 -4.03 10.81 21.59
C ILE A 323 -5.35 11.20 20.92
N VAL A 324 -6.46 10.85 21.55
CA VAL A 324 -7.80 11.15 21.02
C VAL A 324 -8.37 12.43 21.60
N THR A 325 -8.95 13.28 20.76
CA THR A 325 -9.30 14.67 21.11
C THR A 325 -10.54 14.82 22.00
N THR A 326 -11.39 13.79 22.07
CA THR A 326 -12.66 13.82 22.82
C THR A 326 -12.87 12.56 23.65
N SER A 327 -13.44 12.71 24.86
CA SER A 327 -13.63 11.59 25.79
C SER A 327 -14.73 10.62 25.37
N ALA A 328 -15.72 11.08 24.60
CA ALA A 328 -16.71 10.20 23.99
C ALA A 328 -16.06 9.20 23.01
N ARG A 329 -15.13 9.67 22.18
CA ARG A 329 -14.40 8.80 21.25
C ARG A 329 -13.43 7.87 21.97
N TYR A 330 -12.76 8.35 23.01
CA TYR A 330 -11.90 7.52 23.87
C TYR A 330 -12.67 6.31 24.45
N ARG A 331 -13.87 6.55 24.99
CA ARG A 331 -14.72 5.47 25.54
C ARG A 331 -15.23 4.49 24.49
N LEU A 332 -15.36 4.91 23.23
CA LEU A 332 -15.77 4.05 22.12
C LEU A 332 -14.63 3.14 21.63
N LEU A 333 -13.38 3.59 21.77
CA LEU A 333 -12.17 2.94 21.25
C LEU A 333 -11.15 2.67 22.36
N PRO A 334 -11.53 2.02 23.47
CA PRO A 334 -10.68 1.88 24.65
C PRO A 334 -9.46 0.97 24.40
N ASN A 335 -9.52 0.11 23.37
CA ASN A 335 -8.44 -0.80 23.00
C ASN A 335 -7.62 -0.28 21.82
N GLU A 336 -7.83 0.98 21.42
CA GLU A 336 -7.11 1.60 20.32
C GLU A 336 -6.52 2.97 20.70
N MET A 337 -6.88 3.55 21.84
CA MET A 337 -6.43 4.89 22.24
C MET A 337 -5.64 4.85 23.56
N ASP A 338 -4.42 5.37 23.54
CA ASP A 338 -3.56 5.42 24.73
C ASP A 338 -3.97 6.57 25.66
N VAL A 339 -4.34 7.74 25.11
CA VAL A 339 -4.55 8.97 25.86
C VAL A 339 -5.87 9.66 25.50
N ASN A 340 -6.64 10.05 26.52
CA ASN A 340 -7.85 10.86 26.41
C ASN A 340 -7.54 12.36 26.54
N ALA A 341 -7.25 13.05 25.43
CA ALA A 341 -7.09 14.51 25.45
C ALA A 341 -8.41 15.25 25.70
N GLY A 342 -9.56 14.60 25.46
CA GLY A 342 -10.87 15.16 25.75
C GLY A 342 -11.10 15.51 27.23
N ALA A 343 -10.34 14.91 28.15
CA ALA A 343 -10.41 15.27 29.57
C ALA A 343 -10.14 16.77 29.81
N TYR A 344 -9.32 17.40 28.96
CA TYR A 344 -9.12 18.85 28.99
C TYR A 344 -10.42 19.62 28.72
N LEU A 345 -11.21 19.17 27.76
CA LEU A 345 -12.52 19.75 27.43
C LEU A 345 -13.54 19.51 28.55
N ASP A 346 -13.37 18.42 29.30
CA ASP A 346 -14.20 18.05 30.46
C ASP A 346 -13.76 18.76 31.76
N GLY A 347 -12.71 19.59 31.72
CA GLY A 347 -12.28 20.47 32.82
C GLY A 347 -10.98 20.07 33.53
N THR A 348 -10.30 18.98 33.12
CA THR A 348 -8.98 18.62 33.66
C THR A 348 -7.93 19.64 33.20
N PRO A 349 -7.08 20.20 34.08
CA PRO A 349 -6.03 21.13 33.67
C PRO A 349 -5.02 20.49 32.70
N LEU A 350 -4.61 21.22 31.67
CA LEU A 350 -3.67 20.72 30.65
C LEU A 350 -2.32 20.29 31.26
N ASP A 351 -1.83 21.00 32.28
CA ASP A 351 -0.58 20.63 32.97
C ASP A 351 -0.67 19.29 33.71
N GLU A 352 -1.84 18.95 34.24
CA GLU A 352 -2.05 17.65 34.90
C GLU A 352 -2.02 16.53 33.87
N LEU A 353 -2.78 16.71 32.77
CA LEU A 353 -2.85 15.75 31.68
C LEU A 353 -1.49 15.61 30.96
N GLY A 354 -0.77 16.72 30.83
CA GLY A 354 0.59 16.79 30.29
C GLY A 354 1.56 15.93 31.08
N ARG A 355 1.61 16.07 32.41
CA ARG A 355 2.44 15.24 33.30
C ARG A 355 2.12 13.76 33.17
N GLN A 356 0.84 13.39 33.20
CA GLN A 356 0.40 11.99 33.03
C GLN A 356 0.83 11.41 31.68
N THR A 357 0.72 12.21 30.61
CA THR A 357 1.10 11.80 29.26
C THR A 357 2.61 11.70 29.10
N PHE A 358 3.37 12.61 29.71
CA PHE A 358 4.83 12.53 29.74
C PHE A 358 5.32 11.29 30.50
N ASP A 359 4.73 10.98 31.66
CA ASP A 359 5.05 9.75 32.39
C ASP A 359 4.75 8.49 31.57
N LEU A 360 3.63 8.48 30.83
CA LEU A 360 3.31 7.40 29.89
C LEU A 360 4.36 7.31 28.78
N ALA A 361 4.75 8.43 28.18
CA ALA A 361 5.75 8.48 27.13
C ALA A 361 7.09 7.88 27.59
N LEU A 362 7.52 8.19 28.82
CA LEU A 362 8.71 7.58 29.42
C LEU A 362 8.54 6.08 29.60
N ARG A 363 7.42 5.60 30.17
CA ARG A 363 7.18 4.16 30.33
C ARG A 363 7.17 3.43 28.99
N VAL A 364 6.54 4.00 27.97
CA VAL A 364 6.50 3.42 26.62
C VAL A 364 7.89 3.39 26.00
N ALA A 365 8.66 4.48 26.08
CA ALA A 365 10.05 4.50 25.63
C ALA A 365 10.92 3.47 26.37
N SER A 366 10.65 3.22 27.66
CA SER A 366 11.32 2.23 28.50
C SER A 366 10.87 0.78 28.27
N GLY A 367 9.86 0.53 27.43
CA GLY A 367 9.47 -0.83 27.02
C GLY A 367 8.02 -1.23 27.32
N GLN A 368 7.22 -0.37 27.94
CA GLN A 368 5.77 -0.59 27.99
C GLN A 368 5.23 -0.57 26.54
N LYS A 369 4.44 -1.58 26.17
CA LYS A 369 3.75 -1.57 24.87
C LYS A 369 2.68 -0.48 24.88
N SER A 370 2.61 0.27 23.80
CA SER A 370 1.44 1.10 23.48
C SER A 370 0.26 0.21 23.11
N VAL A 371 -0.95 0.75 23.22
CA VAL A 371 -2.19 0.04 22.88
C VAL A 371 -2.17 -0.44 21.42
N GLY A 372 -1.52 0.31 20.52
CA GLY A 372 -1.37 -0.08 19.11
C GLY A 372 -0.47 -1.29 18.90
N GLU A 373 0.61 -1.40 19.69
CA GLU A 373 1.50 -2.56 19.67
C GLU A 373 0.81 -3.80 20.21
N GLU A 374 0.00 -3.66 21.27
CA GLU A 374 -0.82 -4.76 21.81
C GLU A 374 -1.87 -5.25 20.81
N ALA A 375 -2.45 -4.34 20.01
CA ALA A 375 -3.40 -4.68 18.96
C ALA A 375 -2.77 -5.43 17.76
N GLY A 376 -1.44 -5.43 17.63
CA GLY A 376 -0.73 -6.12 16.54
C GLY A 376 -1.00 -5.54 15.14
N HIS A 377 -1.41 -4.28 15.07
CA HIS A 377 -1.65 -3.54 13.82
C HIS A 377 -0.51 -2.57 13.57
N ALA A 378 0.09 -2.60 12.37
CA ALA A 378 1.11 -1.64 11.95
C ALA A 378 1.22 -1.61 10.43
N GLN A 379 1.55 -0.43 9.89
CA GLN A 379 1.63 -0.20 8.45
C GLN A 379 2.76 0.76 8.11
N VAL A 380 3.25 0.68 6.89
CA VAL A 380 4.26 1.60 6.37
C VAL A 380 3.84 2.05 4.98
N GLN A 381 4.00 3.34 4.73
CA GLN A 381 3.89 3.93 3.41
C GLN A 381 4.96 5.00 3.28
N ILE A 382 5.73 4.98 2.20
CA ILE A 382 6.72 6.03 1.90
C ILE A 382 6.07 7.04 0.96
N TRP A 383 6.47 8.31 1.04
CA TRP A 383 5.97 9.36 0.15
C TRP A 383 6.02 8.94 -1.32
N ARG A 384 4.84 8.80 -1.93
CA ARG A 384 4.66 8.27 -3.29
C ARG A 384 5.36 9.12 -4.35
N ASP A 385 5.82 8.45 -5.39
CA ASP A 385 6.40 9.03 -6.59
C ASP A 385 5.38 9.89 -7.38
N TRP A 386 5.38 11.20 -7.15
CA TRP A 386 4.55 12.12 -7.93
C TRP A 386 5.13 12.29 -9.34
N ARG A 387 4.30 12.07 -10.35
CA ARG A 387 4.73 11.93 -11.75
C ARG A 387 5.25 13.19 -12.41
N LEU A 388 4.75 14.36 -12.03
CA LEU A 388 5.11 15.61 -12.69
C LEU A 388 6.26 16.28 -11.93
N SER A 389 7.37 16.44 -12.63
CA SER A 389 8.58 17.12 -12.14
C SER A 389 8.72 18.55 -12.68
N GLN A 390 7.78 18.99 -13.52
CA GLN A 390 7.74 20.31 -14.13
C GLN A 390 6.30 20.70 -14.46
N PRO A 391 5.98 21.99 -14.62
CA PRO A 391 4.64 22.43 -15.01
C PRO A 391 4.26 21.92 -16.39
N VAL A 392 3.02 21.47 -16.52
CA VAL A 392 2.45 20.94 -17.77
C VAL A 392 1.07 21.56 -18.02
N ALA A 393 0.62 21.53 -19.28
CA ALA A 393 -0.73 21.94 -19.62
C ALA A 393 -1.73 20.86 -19.15
N LEU A 394 -2.30 21.04 -17.95
CA LEU A 394 -3.21 20.08 -17.30
C LEU A 394 -4.36 19.59 -18.19
N ARG A 395 -4.84 20.43 -19.13
CA ARG A 395 -5.89 20.06 -20.09
C ARG A 395 -5.50 18.89 -20.99
N ASP A 396 -4.20 18.73 -21.29
CA ASP A 396 -3.68 17.69 -22.18
C ASP A 396 -3.53 16.35 -21.45
N LEU A 397 -3.63 16.36 -20.11
CA LEU A 397 -3.53 15.17 -19.25
C LEU A 397 -4.90 14.67 -18.74
N ARG A 398 -6.00 15.31 -19.15
CA ARG A 398 -7.34 14.85 -18.78
C ARG A 398 -7.65 13.52 -19.47
N ILE A 399 -8.09 12.54 -18.67
CA ILE A 399 -8.53 11.24 -19.17
C ILE A 399 -9.65 11.47 -20.19
N THR A 400 -9.40 11.07 -21.43
CA THR A 400 -10.41 11.12 -22.48
C THR A 400 -11.19 9.81 -22.46
N PRO A 401 -12.50 9.82 -22.17
CA PRO A 401 -13.28 8.59 -22.05
C PRO A 401 -13.14 7.72 -23.30
N LYS A 402 -12.66 6.48 -23.13
CA LYS A 402 -12.62 5.51 -24.23
C LYS A 402 -13.98 4.85 -24.43
N ALA A 403 -14.33 4.61 -25.70
CA ALA A 403 -15.61 4.04 -26.09
C ALA A 403 -15.77 2.55 -25.72
N GLY A 404 -14.71 1.84 -25.35
CA GLY A 404 -14.76 0.43 -24.98
C GLY A 404 -15.04 -0.52 -26.14
N LYS A 405 -14.80 -0.09 -27.40
CA LYS A 405 -14.95 -0.91 -28.61
C LYS A 405 -13.68 -1.71 -28.90
N PRO A 406 -13.77 -2.96 -29.35
CA PRO A 406 -12.60 -3.80 -29.59
C PRO A 406 -11.83 -3.36 -30.85
N LEU A 407 -10.55 -3.70 -30.89
CA LEU A 407 -9.71 -3.52 -32.06
C LEU A 407 -10.05 -4.54 -33.15
N ALA A 408 -9.88 -4.15 -34.43
CA ALA A 408 -9.98 -5.08 -35.53
C ALA A 408 -8.77 -6.04 -35.58
N ILE A 409 -9.04 -7.34 -35.64
CA ILE A 409 -8.01 -8.40 -35.65
C ILE A 409 -8.10 -9.32 -36.87
N HIS A 410 -7.02 -10.04 -37.15
CA HIS A 410 -7.01 -11.16 -38.09
C HIS A 410 -7.74 -12.37 -37.48
N PRO A 411 -8.68 -13.04 -38.19
CA PRO A 411 -9.36 -14.22 -37.65
C PRO A 411 -8.38 -15.38 -37.53
N ALA A 412 -8.60 -16.32 -36.60
CA ALA A 412 -7.86 -17.57 -36.54
C ALA A 412 -8.26 -18.50 -37.70
N ASP A 413 -7.31 -19.26 -38.24
CA ASP A 413 -7.58 -20.23 -39.30
C ASP A 413 -8.34 -21.46 -38.76
N HIS A 414 -8.11 -21.81 -37.49
CA HIS A 414 -8.77 -22.90 -36.79
C HIS A 414 -9.04 -22.51 -35.34
N VAL A 415 -10.24 -22.81 -34.85
CA VAL A 415 -10.61 -22.68 -33.43
C VAL A 415 -10.82 -24.08 -32.86
N PRO A 416 -10.00 -24.52 -31.89
CA PRO A 416 -10.16 -25.85 -31.31
C PRO A 416 -11.50 -25.95 -30.54
N PRO A 417 -12.17 -27.12 -30.58
CA PRO A 417 -13.38 -27.34 -29.80
C PRO A 417 -13.03 -27.37 -28.30
N VAL A 418 -13.50 -26.36 -27.57
CA VAL A 418 -13.27 -26.23 -26.12
C VAL A 418 -14.61 -26.14 -25.41
N GLN A 419 -14.71 -26.83 -24.26
CA GLN A 419 -15.84 -26.73 -23.35
C GLN A 419 -15.35 -26.38 -21.95
N LEU A 420 -15.95 -25.35 -21.37
CA LEU A 420 -15.64 -24.77 -20.07
C LEU A 420 -16.90 -24.82 -19.22
N THR A 421 -16.83 -25.45 -18.05
CA THR A 421 -17.92 -25.43 -17.08
C THR A 421 -17.63 -24.37 -16.02
N GLY A 422 -18.57 -23.44 -15.84
CA GLY A 422 -18.50 -22.40 -14.82
C GLY A 422 -19.85 -22.14 -14.19
N TYR A 423 -19.93 -21.14 -13.32
CA TYR A 423 -21.11 -20.75 -12.58
C TYR A 423 -21.86 -19.62 -13.27
N ARG A 424 -23.19 -19.72 -13.38
CA ARG A 424 -24.04 -18.66 -13.91
C ARG A 424 -24.12 -17.49 -12.92
N THR A 425 -24.02 -16.29 -13.45
CA THR A 425 -24.22 -15.02 -12.74
C THR A 425 -25.11 -14.10 -13.58
N ALA A 426 -25.57 -12.99 -13.00
CA ALA A 426 -26.31 -11.97 -13.74
C ALA A 426 -25.50 -11.39 -14.93
N ASP A 427 -24.16 -11.39 -14.82
CA ASP A 427 -23.24 -10.82 -15.81
C ASP A 427 -22.60 -11.89 -16.72
N GLY A 428 -23.20 -13.08 -16.79
CA GLY A 428 -22.74 -14.19 -17.64
C GLY A 428 -22.18 -15.36 -16.86
N LEU A 429 -21.03 -15.91 -17.28
CA LEU A 429 -20.39 -17.05 -16.61
C LEU A 429 -19.16 -16.57 -15.83
N THR A 430 -19.00 -17.07 -14.60
CA THR A 430 -17.75 -16.95 -13.84
C THR A 430 -17.15 -18.33 -13.60
N PHE A 431 -15.83 -18.38 -13.41
CA PHE A 431 -15.08 -19.61 -13.19
C PHE A 431 -14.63 -19.78 -11.73
N ASP A 432 -14.83 -18.74 -10.93
CA ASP A 432 -14.53 -18.73 -9.52
C ASP A 432 -15.60 -17.93 -8.78
N ARG A 433 -15.77 -18.20 -7.48
CA ARG A 433 -16.69 -17.47 -6.59
C ARG A 433 -15.97 -17.18 -5.29
N VAL A 434 -15.71 -15.91 -5.03
CA VAL A 434 -14.98 -15.44 -3.85
C VAL A 434 -15.85 -14.56 -2.96
N GLY A 435 -15.56 -14.58 -1.65
CA GLY A 435 -15.94 -13.49 -0.76
C GLY A 435 -14.88 -12.40 -0.81
N LEU A 436 -15.27 -11.15 -1.02
CA LEU A 436 -14.36 -10.01 -1.12
C LEU A 436 -14.57 -9.05 0.06
N ILE A 437 -13.47 -8.72 0.75
CA ILE A 437 -13.43 -7.60 1.70
C ILE A 437 -12.64 -6.48 1.04
N LEU A 438 -13.30 -5.36 0.82
CA LEU A 438 -12.75 -4.21 0.15
C LEU A 438 -12.47 -3.10 1.18
N PRO A 439 -11.23 -2.93 1.65
CA PRO A 439 -10.88 -1.76 2.46
C PRO A 439 -11.07 -0.50 1.62
N THR A 440 -11.52 0.61 2.23
CA THR A 440 -11.63 1.91 1.55
C THR A 440 -10.42 2.81 1.80
N SER A 441 -9.50 2.37 2.65
CA SER A 441 -8.29 3.10 3.03
C SER A 441 -7.18 2.15 3.49
N LEU A 442 -5.92 2.61 3.42
CA LEU A 442 -4.77 1.85 3.92
C LEU A 442 -4.96 1.38 5.36
N CYS A 443 -5.41 2.26 6.27
CA CYS A 443 -5.62 1.98 7.69
C CYS A 443 -6.55 0.77 7.94
N SER A 444 -7.55 0.56 7.08
CA SER A 444 -8.48 -0.58 7.16
C SER A 444 -7.95 -1.87 6.53
N GLY A 445 -6.89 -1.79 5.72
CA GLY A 445 -6.36 -2.90 4.93
C GLY A 445 -5.89 -4.11 5.74
N GLN A 446 -5.11 -3.89 6.81
CA GLN A 446 -4.66 -5.02 7.64
C GLN A 446 -5.84 -5.73 8.32
N ILE A 447 -6.86 -4.99 8.75
CA ILE A 447 -8.06 -5.55 9.39
C ILE A 447 -8.87 -6.36 8.39
N ALA A 448 -9.04 -5.86 7.17
CA ALA A 448 -9.67 -6.61 6.09
C ALA A 448 -8.95 -7.95 5.84
N ARG A 449 -7.61 -7.94 5.82
CA ARG A 449 -6.79 -9.15 5.67
C ARG A 449 -6.95 -10.12 6.84
N MET A 450 -6.98 -9.62 8.08
CA MET A 450 -7.23 -10.43 9.27
C MET A 450 -8.60 -11.12 9.21
N CYS A 451 -9.65 -10.40 8.79
CA CYS A 451 -10.99 -10.97 8.64
C CYS A 451 -11.03 -12.02 7.53
N ALA A 452 -10.46 -11.74 6.36
CA ALA A 452 -10.38 -12.70 5.25
C ALA A 452 -9.64 -13.98 5.65
N HIS A 453 -8.55 -13.87 6.41
CA HIS A 453 -7.82 -15.02 6.93
C HIS A 453 -8.69 -15.87 7.85
N ARG A 454 -9.35 -15.27 8.86
CA ARG A 454 -10.25 -15.98 9.79
C ARG A 454 -11.41 -16.68 9.07
N LEU A 455 -11.99 -16.05 8.04
CA LEU A 455 -13.07 -16.64 7.23
C LEU A 455 -12.58 -17.85 6.42
N ASN A 456 -11.37 -17.77 5.86
CA ASN A 456 -10.73 -18.87 5.15
C ASN A 456 -10.39 -20.05 6.06
N GLU A 457 -9.84 -19.80 7.25
CA GLU A 457 -9.55 -20.83 8.27
C GLU A 457 -10.80 -21.58 8.70
N ARG A 458 -11.92 -20.86 8.90
CA ARG A 458 -13.23 -21.44 9.21
C ARG A 458 -13.88 -22.18 8.04
N GLY A 459 -13.37 -22.03 6.81
CA GLY A 459 -13.96 -22.63 5.60
C GLY A 459 -15.37 -22.14 5.28
N VAL A 460 -15.70 -20.90 5.65
CA VAL A 460 -17.06 -20.34 5.50
C VAL A 460 -17.50 -20.38 4.02
N GLY A 461 -18.72 -20.85 3.76
CA GLY A 461 -19.31 -20.86 2.42
C GLY A 461 -18.73 -21.87 1.42
N ARG A 462 -17.75 -22.71 1.79
CA ARG A 462 -17.24 -23.79 0.92
C ARG A 462 -18.35 -24.72 0.43
N GLY A 463 -19.28 -25.11 1.32
CA GLY A 463 -20.46 -25.91 0.97
C GLY A 463 -21.48 -25.20 0.07
N LYS A 464 -21.33 -23.88 -0.13
CA LYS A 464 -22.14 -23.06 -1.04
C LYS A 464 -21.38 -22.67 -2.31
N GLY A 465 -20.22 -23.28 -2.55
CA GLY A 465 -19.40 -23.08 -3.74
C GLY A 465 -18.52 -21.83 -3.71
N LEU A 466 -18.23 -21.24 -2.54
CA LEU A 466 -17.16 -20.24 -2.41
C LEU A 466 -15.80 -20.92 -2.34
N SER A 467 -14.83 -20.45 -3.12
CA SER A 467 -13.47 -20.99 -3.12
C SER A 467 -12.62 -20.44 -1.97
N ARG A 468 -12.69 -19.12 -1.74
CA ARG A 468 -11.90 -18.39 -0.74
C ARG A 468 -12.48 -17.00 -0.44
N PHE A 469 -11.94 -16.38 0.60
CA PHE A 469 -12.05 -14.96 0.89
C PHE A 469 -10.77 -14.23 0.52
N VAL A 470 -10.91 -13.05 -0.07
CA VAL A 470 -9.79 -12.19 -0.48
C VAL A 470 -10.00 -10.79 0.08
N SER A 471 -8.90 -10.13 0.46
CA SER A 471 -8.89 -8.70 0.75
C SER A 471 -7.98 -7.98 -0.25
N LEU A 472 -8.44 -6.87 -0.83
CA LEU A 472 -7.66 -6.06 -1.77
C LEU A 472 -7.08 -4.84 -1.05
N VAL A 473 -5.98 -5.04 -0.35
CA VAL A 473 -5.31 -3.99 0.44
C VAL A 473 -4.55 -3.05 -0.49
N HIS A 474 -4.82 -1.75 -0.38
CA HIS A 474 -4.16 -0.70 -1.15
C HIS A 474 -3.82 0.49 -0.26
N THR A 475 -3.14 1.48 -0.83
CA THR A 475 -2.59 2.64 -0.12
C THR A 475 -3.41 3.93 -0.30
N GLU A 476 -4.39 3.91 -1.21
CA GLU A 476 -5.28 5.06 -1.48
C GLU A 476 -6.44 5.17 -0.47
N GLY A 477 -7.25 6.21 -0.62
CA GLY A 477 -8.42 6.53 0.22
C GLY A 477 -8.16 7.64 1.24
N CYS A 478 -6.95 7.72 1.80
CA CYS A 478 -6.49 8.81 2.65
C CYS A 478 -5.55 9.74 1.89
N GLY A 479 -5.75 11.06 2.07
CA GLY A 479 -4.77 12.07 1.65
C GLY A 479 -4.31 11.97 0.19
N ALA A 480 -5.21 11.67 -0.75
CA ALA A 480 -4.92 11.58 -2.19
C ALA A 480 -5.89 12.44 -3.00
N SER A 481 -5.48 12.89 -4.20
CA SER A 481 -6.26 13.79 -5.06
C SER A 481 -7.10 13.12 -6.16
N ASN A 482 -6.60 12.04 -6.78
CA ASN A 482 -7.28 11.36 -7.90
C ASN A 482 -8.30 10.30 -7.42
N VAL A 483 -9.38 10.77 -6.77
CA VAL A 483 -10.36 9.91 -6.10
C VAL A 483 -11.23 9.13 -7.10
N ASP A 484 -11.63 9.73 -8.21
CA ASP A 484 -12.63 9.16 -9.12
C ASP A 484 -12.16 7.86 -9.78
N GLU A 485 -10.93 7.85 -10.29
CA GLU A 485 -10.35 6.68 -10.96
C GLU A 485 -10.16 5.50 -9.99
N TYR A 486 -9.65 5.80 -8.80
CA TYR A 486 -9.52 4.84 -7.70
C TYR A 486 -10.88 4.23 -7.32
N VAL A 487 -11.91 5.07 -7.14
CA VAL A 487 -13.26 4.62 -6.79
C VAL A 487 -13.84 3.75 -7.89
N GLN A 488 -13.72 4.16 -9.16
CA GLN A 488 -14.21 3.36 -10.29
C GLN A 488 -13.52 1.98 -10.35
N THR A 489 -12.21 1.94 -10.14
CA THR A 489 -11.43 0.69 -10.09
C THR A 489 -11.95 -0.24 -9.00
N LEU A 490 -12.18 0.30 -7.80
CA LEU A 490 -12.74 -0.45 -6.67
C LEU A 490 -14.19 -0.91 -6.88
N LEU A 491 -15.05 -0.10 -7.50
CA LEU A 491 -16.41 -0.51 -7.88
C LEU A 491 -16.39 -1.67 -8.90
N ASN A 492 -15.43 -1.64 -9.82
CA ASN A 492 -15.24 -2.71 -10.79
C ASN A 492 -14.74 -4.00 -10.13
N TYR A 493 -13.97 -3.93 -9.04
CA TYR A 493 -13.67 -5.10 -8.20
C TYR A 493 -14.87 -5.57 -7.38
N ALA A 494 -15.61 -4.65 -6.76
CA ALA A 494 -16.78 -4.96 -5.93
C ALA A 494 -17.86 -5.72 -6.72
N THR A 495 -17.98 -5.42 -8.01
CA THR A 495 -18.91 -6.08 -8.94
C THR A 495 -18.24 -7.14 -9.82
N HIS A 496 -16.98 -7.52 -9.54
CA HIS A 496 -16.21 -8.43 -10.41
C HIS A 496 -16.97 -9.75 -10.59
N PRO A 497 -17.00 -10.36 -11.79
CA PRO A 497 -17.77 -11.59 -12.05
C PRO A 497 -17.47 -12.74 -11.08
N MET A 498 -16.22 -12.82 -10.60
CA MET A 498 -15.78 -13.81 -9.59
C MET A 498 -16.22 -13.50 -8.17
N VAL A 499 -16.72 -12.30 -7.88
CA VAL A 499 -17.09 -11.87 -6.53
C VAL A 499 -18.55 -12.20 -6.28
N ALA A 500 -18.79 -13.16 -5.39
CA ALA A 500 -20.13 -13.59 -5.02
C ALA A 500 -20.72 -12.73 -3.89
N HIS A 501 -19.89 -12.35 -2.93
CA HIS A 501 -20.25 -11.48 -1.81
C HIS A 501 -19.16 -10.44 -1.62
N CYS A 502 -19.53 -9.18 -1.43
CA CYS A 502 -18.58 -8.10 -1.19
C CYS A 502 -19.01 -7.27 0.02
N LEU A 503 -18.06 -6.99 0.90
CA LEU A 503 -18.21 -6.09 2.03
C LEU A 503 -17.17 -4.98 1.92
N LEU A 504 -17.59 -3.75 2.12
CA LEU A 504 -16.71 -2.59 2.23
C LEU A 504 -16.38 -2.33 3.71
N LEU A 505 -15.08 -2.18 3.99
CA LEU A 505 -14.58 -1.84 5.32
C LEU A 505 -13.97 -0.44 5.26
N GLU A 506 -14.62 0.49 5.93
CA GLU A 506 -14.06 1.82 6.16
C GLU A 506 -13.25 1.85 7.45
N HIS A 507 -12.33 2.80 7.53
CA HIS A 507 -11.72 3.15 8.81
C HIS A 507 -12.54 4.25 9.48
N GLY A 508 -12.83 5.32 8.74
CA GLY A 508 -13.81 6.38 9.07
C GLY A 508 -13.28 7.81 8.94
N CYS A 509 -11.98 8.03 8.80
CA CYS A 509 -11.37 9.37 8.63
C CYS A 509 -10.84 9.67 7.23
N GLU A 510 -10.87 8.70 6.32
CA GLU A 510 -10.55 8.84 4.91
C GLU A 510 -11.50 9.78 4.15
N LYS A 511 -11.07 10.19 2.94
CA LYS A 511 -11.91 10.99 2.01
C LYS A 511 -13.06 10.14 1.45
N THR A 512 -12.80 8.85 1.19
CA THR A 512 -13.74 7.91 0.56
C THR A 512 -14.38 6.96 1.57
N HIS A 513 -15.11 7.49 2.55
CA HIS A 513 -15.85 6.69 3.52
C HIS A 513 -17.03 5.93 2.88
N ASN A 514 -17.66 5.00 3.60
CA ASN A 514 -18.75 4.14 3.11
C ASN A 514 -19.89 4.94 2.45
N ALA A 515 -20.28 6.08 3.01
CA ALA A 515 -21.32 6.92 2.41
C ALA A 515 -20.93 7.48 1.03
N TYR A 516 -19.63 7.76 0.80
CA TYR A 516 -19.12 8.15 -0.52
C TYR A 516 -19.28 6.99 -1.50
N PHE A 517 -18.86 5.78 -1.12
CA PHE A 517 -19.04 4.59 -1.97
C PHE A 517 -20.50 4.28 -2.28
N ARG A 518 -21.42 4.44 -1.32
CA ARG A 518 -22.86 4.30 -1.60
C ARG A 518 -23.34 5.29 -2.66
N HIS A 519 -22.90 6.55 -2.58
CA HIS A 519 -23.23 7.55 -3.57
C HIS A 519 -22.65 7.20 -4.95
N ALA A 520 -21.37 6.82 -5.01
CA ALA A 520 -20.72 6.41 -6.24
C ALA A 520 -21.39 5.17 -6.88
N MET A 521 -21.79 4.20 -6.05
CA MET A 521 -22.57 3.03 -6.49
C MET A 521 -23.91 3.45 -7.11
N HIS A 522 -24.66 4.34 -6.45
CA HIS A 522 -25.92 4.85 -7.01
C HIS A 522 -25.71 5.57 -8.34
N ALA A 523 -24.68 6.40 -8.46
CA ALA A 523 -24.33 7.09 -9.70
C ALA A 523 -23.97 6.11 -10.83
N ALA A 524 -23.34 4.98 -10.49
CA ALA A 524 -23.00 3.90 -11.42
C ALA A 524 -24.15 2.90 -11.67
N GLY A 525 -25.34 3.11 -11.09
CA GLY A 525 -26.48 2.17 -11.22
C GLY A 525 -26.31 0.85 -10.45
N ILE A 526 -25.41 0.81 -9.46
CA ILE A 526 -25.13 -0.34 -8.61
C ILE A 526 -25.94 -0.21 -7.32
N ALA A 527 -26.70 -1.26 -6.97
CA ALA A 527 -27.55 -1.28 -5.78
C ALA A 527 -26.72 -1.53 -4.49
N PRO A 528 -26.61 -0.56 -3.54
CA PRO A 528 -25.68 -0.67 -2.40
C PRO A 528 -26.11 -1.66 -1.31
N ASP A 529 -27.37 -2.06 -1.30
CA ASP A 529 -27.96 -3.06 -0.40
C ASP A 529 -27.43 -4.49 -0.65
N ARG A 530 -26.84 -4.72 -1.84
CA ARG A 530 -26.15 -5.97 -2.17
C ARG A 530 -24.82 -6.16 -1.42
N PHE A 531 -24.32 -5.12 -0.76
CA PHE A 531 -22.99 -5.09 -0.13
C PHE A 531 -23.07 -5.05 1.39
N GLY A 532 -22.04 -5.59 2.02
CA GLY A 532 -21.79 -5.43 3.45
C GLY A 532 -21.08 -4.11 3.74
N TRP A 533 -21.27 -3.59 4.95
CA TRP A 533 -20.67 -2.31 5.36
C TRP A 533 -20.21 -2.38 6.81
N ALA A 534 -18.94 -2.11 7.05
CA ALA A 534 -18.32 -2.05 8.38
C ALA A 534 -17.41 -0.83 8.50
N SER A 535 -17.15 -0.41 9.73
CA SER A 535 -16.37 0.78 10.09
C SER A 535 -15.58 0.52 11.36
N VAL A 536 -14.26 0.69 11.31
CA VAL A 536 -13.41 0.50 12.49
C VAL A 536 -13.75 1.52 13.58
N GLN A 537 -13.87 2.80 13.21
CA GLN A 537 -14.02 3.89 14.18
C GLN A 537 -15.45 4.06 14.71
N ILE A 538 -16.46 3.59 13.96
CA ILE A 538 -17.87 3.69 14.36
C ILE A 538 -18.34 2.40 15.04
N ASP A 539 -17.85 1.23 14.63
CA ASP A 539 -18.29 -0.06 15.19
C ASP A 539 -17.56 -0.44 16.49
N GLY A 540 -16.71 0.42 17.04
CA GLY A 540 -16.07 0.20 18.35
C GLY A 540 -14.75 -0.57 18.28
N GLY A 541 -13.93 -0.27 17.27
CA GLY A 541 -12.56 -0.76 17.19
C GLY A 541 -12.38 -2.02 16.36
N ILE A 542 -11.16 -2.56 16.39
CA ILE A 542 -10.71 -3.61 15.47
C ILE A 542 -11.51 -4.90 15.66
N ALA A 543 -11.63 -5.36 16.91
CA ALA A 543 -12.29 -6.63 17.22
C ALA A 543 -13.77 -6.60 16.85
N SER A 544 -14.49 -5.54 17.23
CA SER A 544 -15.92 -5.39 16.95
C SER A 544 -16.21 -5.27 15.46
N ALA A 545 -15.38 -4.53 14.71
CA ALA A 545 -15.49 -4.45 13.26
C ALA A 545 -15.30 -5.83 12.58
N ILE A 546 -14.31 -6.61 13.00
CA ILE A 546 -14.11 -7.98 12.50
C ILE A 546 -15.34 -8.84 12.79
N ASP A 547 -15.85 -8.83 14.01
CA ASP A 547 -17.02 -9.64 14.39
C ASP A 547 -18.26 -9.25 13.57
N LYS A 548 -18.48 -7.96 13.32
CA LYS A 548 -19.56 -7.46 12.46
C LYS A 548 -19.42 -7.97 11.03
N MET A 549 -18.22 -7.89 10.45
CA MET A 549 -17.96 -8.40 9.10
C MET A 549 -18.22 -9.90 9.01
N MET A 550 -17.71 -10.68 9.97
CA MET A 550 -17.90 -12.13 10.01
C MET A 550 -19.39 -12.51 10.11
N ARG A 551 -20.16 -11.85 10.99
CA ARG A 551 -21.61 -12.04 11.09
C ARG A 551 -22.33 -11.72 9.78
N TRP A 552 -21.92 -10.66 9.10
CA TRP A 552 -22.51 -10.29 7.81
C TRP A 552 -22.27 -11.36 6.75
N PHE A 553 -21.04 -11.89 6.61
CA PHE A 553 -20.75 -12.96 5.66
C PHE A 553 -21.49 -14.25 6.00
N ASP A 554 -21.52 -14.66 7.28
CA ASP A 554 -22.27 -15.84 7.73
C ASP A 554 -23.77 -15.71 7.34
N GLY A 555 -24.36 -14.53 7.54
CA GLY A 555 -25.73 -14.22 7.14
C GLY A 555 -25.93 -14.19 5.62
N ALA A 556 -25.08 -13.48 4.89
CA ALA A 556 -25.19 -13.34 3.43
C ALA A 556 -25.10 -14.71 2.73
N ILE A 557 -24.20 -15.57 3.19
CA ILE A 557 -23.96 -16.90 2.62
C ILE A 557 -25.08 -17.88 2.96
N ALA A 558 -25.69 -17.77 4.14
CA ALA A 558 -26.82 -18.62 4.52
C ALA A 558 -28.02 -18.45 3.57
N HIS A 559 -28.21 -17.24 3.03
CA HIS A 559 -29.29 -16.90 2.09
C HIS A 559 -28.90 -17.10 0.61
N THR A 560 -27.71 -17.62 0.33
CA THR A 560 -27.25 -17.90 -1.04
C THR A 560 -27.67 -19.30 -1.47
N ASP A 561 -28.38 -19.37 -2.59
CA ASP A 561 -28.72 -20.64 -3.25
C ASP A 561 -27.47 -21.36 -3.77
N ALA A 562 -27.61 -22.66 -4.02
CA ALA A 562 -26.55 -23.41 -4.68
C ALA A 562 -26.30 -22.82 -6.08
N PRO A 563 -25.04 -22.62 -6.50
CA PRO A 563 -24.77 -22.01 -7.79
C PRO A 563 -25.17 -22.95 -8.93
N GLU A 564 -25.87 -22.41 -9.92
CA GLU A 564 -26.13 -23.12 -11.16
C GLU A 564 -24.88 -23.12 -12.04
N THR A 565 -24.57 -24.27 -12.63
CA THR A 565 -23.44 -24.41 -13.56
C THR A 565 -23.91 -24.42 -15.02
N ALA A 566 -23.00 -24.04 -15.92
CA ALA A 566 -23.21 -24.13 -17.35
C ALA A 566 -21.92 -24.42 -18.08
N THR A 567 -22.02 -25.22 -19.13
CA THR A 567 -20.91 -25.53 -20.04
C THR A 567 -21.02 -24.67 -21.29
N VAL A 568 -19.95 -23.93 -21.61
CA VAL A 568 -19.88 -23.01 -22.74
C VAL A 568 -18.53 -23.13 -23.46
N GLY A 569 -18.42 -22.56 -24.65
CA GLY A 569 -17.15 -22.51 -25.38
C GLY A 569 -16.23 -21.35 -24.95
N LEU A 570 -15.27 -21.01 -25.81
CA LEU A 570 -14.32 -19.91 -25.60
C LEU A 570 -14.97 -18.52 -25.39
N ALA A 571 -16.24 -18.37 -25.75
CA ALA A 571 -17.00 -17.13 -25.61
C ALA A 571 -17.14 -16.62 -24.16
N ALA A 572 -16.86 -17.46 -23.15
CA ALA A 572 -16.82 -17.03 -21.75
C ALA A 572 -15.41 -16.68 -21.25
N MET A 573 -14.36 -16.95 -22.04
CA MET A 573 -12.98 -16.62 -21.65
C MET A 573 -12.77 -15.11 -21.73
N ARG A 574 -12.29 -14.56 -20.62
CA ARG A 574 -11.83 -13.18 -20.48
C ARG A 574 -10.45 -13.24 -19.87
N ILE A 575 -9.44 -12.98 -20.68
CA ILE A 575 -8.05 -13.09 -20.25
C ILE A 575 -7.31 -11.78 -20.44
N ALA A 576 -6.22 -11.59 -19.71
CA ALA A 576 -5.23 -10.59 -20.06
C ALA A 576 -3.89 -11.24 -20.42
N LEU A 577 -3.17 -10.62 -21.34
CA LEU A 577 -1.79 -10.96 -21.69
C LEU A 577 -0.89 -9.80 -21.27
N LEU A 578 0.24 -10.14 -20.70
CA LEU A 578 1.27 -9.19 -20.31
C LEU A 578 2.65 -9.83 -20.34
N THR A 579 3.70 -9.00 -20.36
CA THR A 579 5.06 -9.47 -20.53
C THR A 579 6.03 -8.79 -19.56
N THR A 580 7.13 -9.49 -19.26
CA THR A 580 8.28 -8.92 -18.57
C THR A 580 9.53 -9.14 -19.42
N GLY A 581 10.43 -8.16 -19.43
CA GLY A 581 11.57 -8.12 -20.33
C GLY A 581 11.21 -8.09 -21.84
N GLU A 582 12.20 -8.34 -22.69
CA GLU A 582 12.02 -8.39 -24.14
C GLU A 582 11.40 -9.72 -24.58
N VAL A 583 10.40 -9.66 -25.46
CA VAL A 583 9.64 -10.83 -25.91
C VAL A 583 10.26 -11.43 -27.17
N SER A 584 10.54 -12.73 -27.17
CA SER A 584 11.04 -13.42 -28.36
C SER A 584 10.01 -13.41 -29.51
N ALA A 585 10.48 -13.42 -30.76
CA ALA A 585 9.61 -13.49 -31.93
C ALA A 585 8.68 -14.71 -31.90
N ARG A 586 9.13 -15.85 -31.35
CA ARG A 586 8.31 -17.06 -31.24
C ARG A 586 7.22 -16.92 -30.20
N THR A 587 7.54 -16.36 -29.03
CA THR A 587 6.56 -16.07 -27.98
C THR A 587 5.53 -15.06 -28.48
N ALA A 588 5.97 -13.98 -29.14
CA ALA A 588 5.09 -12.99 -29.77
C ALA A 588 4.14 -13.63 -30.80
N GLN A 589 4.66 -14.48 -31.70
CA GLN A 589 3.85 -15.21 -32.67
C GLN A 589 2.82 -16.13 -32.01
N SER A 590 3.23 -16.86 -30.97
CA SER A 590 2.36 -17.77 -30.22
C SER A 590 1.24 -17.02 -29.50
N LEU A 591 1.55 -15.89 -28.85
CA LEU A 591 0.56 -15.06 -28.17
C LEU A 591 -0.40 -14.39 -29.17
N ALA A 592 0.07 -14.05 -30.37
CA ALA A 592 -0.79 -13.58 -31.46
C ALA A 592 -1.76 -14.69 -31.92
N GLU A 593 -1.28 -15.92 -32.12
CA GLU A 593 -2.12 -17.07 -32.46
C GLU A 593 -3.17 -17.35 -31.37
N LEU A 594 -2.75 -17.39 -30.10
CA LEU A 594 -3.65 -17.55 -28.95
C LEU A 594 -4.73 -16.47 -28.92
N THR A 595 -4.35 -15.21 -29.13
CA THR A 595 -5.28 -14.08 -29.20
C THR A 595 -6.31 -14.28 -30.30
N ARG A 596 -5.87 -14.61 -31.51
CA ARG A 596 -6.77 -14.87 -32.65
C ARG A 596 -7.75 -16.00 -32.35
N ILE A 597 -7.28 -17.09 -31.74
CA ILE A 597 -8.11 -18.25 -31.36
C ILE A 597 -9.22 -17.84 -30.40
N ILE A 598 -8.87 -17.14 -29.31
CA ILE A 598 -9.83 -16.74 -28.27
C ILE A 598 -10.87 -15.78 -28.83
N ILE A 599 -10.45 -14.76 -29.58
CA ILE A 599 -11.37 -13.76 -30.14
C ILE A 599 -12.27 -14.36 -31.23
N THR A 600 -11.73 -15.24 -32.10
CA THR A 600 -12.55 -15.94 -33.11
C THR A 600 -13.56 -16.89 -32.45
N GLY A 601 -13.20 -17.46 -31.30
CA GLY A 601 -14.11 -18.22 -30.42
C GLY A 601 -15.10 -17.36 -29.63
N GLY A 602 -15.07 -16.03 -29.80
CA GLY A 602 -16.00 -15.08 -29.18
C GLY A 602 -15.63 -14.61 -27.77
N GLY A 603 -14.39 -14.84 -27.31
CA GLY A 603 -13.88 -14.40 -26.01
C GLY A 603 -13.33 -12.97 -26.01
N THR A 604 -12.70 -12.59 -24.91
CA THR A 604 -12.08 -11.27 -24.71
C THR A 604 -10.62 -11.42 -24.30
N VAL A 605 -9.74 -10.61 -24.90
CA VAL A 605 -8.31 -10.51 -24.57
C VAL A 605 -8.00 -9.04 -24.28
N ILE A 606 -7.26 -8.78 -23.20
CA ILE A 606 -6.87 -7.42 -22.81
C ILE A 606 -5.35 -7.35 -22.68
N ILE A 607 -4.75 -6.30 -23.24
CA ILE A 607 -3.30 -6.04 -23.20
C ILE A 607 -3.07 -4.63 -22.64
N PRO A 608 -2.11 -4.41 -21.71
CA PRO A 608 -1.80 -3.06 -21.25
C PRO A 608 -1.10 -2.23 -22.35
N GLN A 609 -1.40 -0.93 -22.43
CA GLN A 609 -0.95 -0.04 -23.52
C GLN A 609 0.56 0.03 -23.72
N HIS A 610 1.35 -0.10 -22.65
CA HIS A 610 2.82 -0.04 -22.71
C HIS A 610 3.48 -1.42 -22.58
N ASP A 611 2.75 -2.51 -22.86
CA ASP A 611 3.31 -3.85 -22.80
C ASP A 611 4.33 -4.11 -23.92
N GLY A 612 5.36 -4.91 -23.61
CA GLY A 612 6.38 -5.32 -24.59
C GLY A 612 5.80 -6.04 -25.81
N LEU A 613 4.66 -6.71 -25.65
CA LEU A 613 3.96 -7.38 -26.74
C LEU A 613 3.45 -6.41 -27.82
N LEU A 614 2.99 -5.22 -27.44
CA LEU A 614 2.54 -4.19 -28.38
C LEU A 614 3.70 -3.47 -29.09
N SER A 615 4.91 -3.59 -28.53
CA SER A 615 6.14 -3.10 -29.17
C SER A 615 6.73 -4.10 -30.16
N SER A 616 6.21 -5.33 -30.21
CA SER A 616 6.66 -6.38 -31.13
C SER A 616 5.92 -6.31 -32.46
N ASP A 617 6.65 -5.99 -33.53
CA ASP A 617 6.13 -6.03 -34.90
C ASP A 617 5.58 -7.41 -35.27
N VAL A 618 6.14 -8.48 -34.71
CA VAL A 618 5.68 -9.85 -34.94
C VAL A 618 4.26 -10.03 -34.41
N PHE A 619 4.00 -9.59 -33.17
CA PHE A 619 2.66 -9.68 -32.59
C PHE A 619 1.68 -8.75 -33.31
N VAL A 620 2.05 -7.48 -33.50
CA VAL A 620 1.18 -6.47 -34.11
C VAL A 620 0.75 -6.89 -35.52
N ASN A 621 1.68 -7.30 -36.38
CA ASN A 621 1.36 -7.70 -37.75
C ASN A 621 0.60 -9.03 -37.81
N ALA A 622 0.84 -9.95 -36.87
CA ALA A 622 0.15 -11.23 -36.84
C ALA A 622 -1.28 -11.13 -36.28
N ALA A 623 -1.53 -10.25 -35.31
CA ALA A 623 -2.80 -10.16 -34.59
C ALA A 623 -3.70 -9.02 -35.09
N LEU A 624 -3.16 -7.81 -35.30
CA LEU A 624 -3.93 -6.58 -35.49
C LEU A 624 -4.09 -6.18 -36.95
N LYS A 625 -5.26 -5.64 -37.32
CA LYS A 625 -5.53 -5.03 -38.64
C LYS A 625 -5.39 -3.50 -38.64
N GLN A 626 -5.04 -2.92 -37.50
CA GLN A 626 -5.00 -1.49 -37.26
C GLN A 626 -3.91 -1.16 -36.23
N ALA A 627 -3.65 0.13 -36.02
CA ALA A 627 -2.74 0.59 -35.00
C ALA A 627 -3.19 0.15 -33.59
N ALA A 628 -2.21 -0.16 -32.74
CA ALA A 628 -2.41 -0.53 -31.35
C ALA A 628 -2.70 0.71 -30.50
N GLU A 629 -3.98 1.08 -30.36
CA GLU A 629 -4.42 2.21 -29.55
C GLU A 629 -5.27 1.74 -28.36
N ALA A 630 -5.16 2.44 -27.22
CA ALA A 630 -5.96 2.16 -26.04
C ALA A 630 -7.45 2.32 -26.31
N THR A 631 -8.20 1.24 -26.11
CA THR A 631 -9.66 1.17 -26.28
C THR A 631 -10.44 1.24 -24.96
N LEU A 632 -9.74 1.09 -23.83
CA LEU A 632 -10.27 1.14 -22.48
C LEU A 632 -9.46 2.14 -21.66
N ASN A 633 -10.13 2.93 -20.82
CA ASN A 633 -9.49 3.61 -19.70
C ASN A 633 -8.90 2.55 -18.74
N TYR A 634 -7.99 2.98 -17.87
CA TYR A 634 -7.45 2.11 -16.83
C TYR A 634 -8.58 1.48 -15.98
N GLY A 635 -8.54 0.15 -15.84
CA GLY A 635 -9.53 -0.61 -15.08
C GLY A 635 -10.95 -0.65 -15.67
N GLN A 636 -11.20 -0.05 -16.84
CA GLN A 636 -12.53 -0.04 -17.46
C GLN A 636 -12.93 -1.43 -17.95
N ARG A 637 -14.19 -1.81 -17.68
CA ARG A 637 -14.77 -3.05 -18.22
C ARG A 637 -15.08 -2.91 -19.71
N PRO A 638 -14.74 -3.90 -20.53
CA PRO A 638 -15.10 -3.90 -21.95
C PRO A 638 -16.62 -4.04 -22.11
N LEU A 639 -17.20 -3.23 -22.99
CA LEU A 639 -18.64 -3.27 -23.31
C LEU A 639 -18.97 -4.37 -24.32
N GLU A 640 -18.01 -4.67 -25.20
CA GLU A 640 -18.11 -5.68 -26.25
C GLU A 640 -17.01 -6.71 -26.07
N ARG A 641 -17.18 -7.90 -26.66
CA ARG A 641 -16.14 -8.93 -26.65
C ARG A 641 -15.16 -8.67 -27.79
N GLY A 642 -13.89 -8.97 -27.56
CA GLY A 642 -12.84 -8.74 -28.55
C GLY A 642 -11.48 -8.48 -27.92
N LEU A 643 -10.54 -8.01 -28.73
CA LEU A 643 -9.24 -7.57 -28.26
C LEU A 643 -9.31 -6.10 -27.85
N HIS A 644 -8.90 -5.81 -26.62
CA HIS A 644 -8.82 -4.45 -26.10
C HIS A 644 -7.42 -4.13 -25.61
N ILE A 645 -7.06 -2.86 -25.73
CA ILE A 645 -5.89 -2.30 -25.06
C ILE A 645 -6.38 -1.42 -23.92
N MET A 646 -5.86 -1.67 -22.72
CA MET A 646 -6.14 -0.88 -21.51
C MET A 646 -5.08 0.20 -21.34
N GLU A 647 -5.52 1.44 -21.17
CA GLU A 647 -4.64 2.55 -20.83
C GLU A 647 -3.86 2.27 -19.53
N THR A 648 -2.58 2.66 -19.52
CA THR A 648 -1.69 2.51 -18.37
C THR A 648 -0.87 3.78 -18.21
N TYR A 649 -0.80 4.33 -17.00
CA TYR A 649 -0.04 5.56 -16.73
C TYR A 649 1.41 5.30 -16.34
N THR A 650 1.72 4.05 -15.98
CA THR A 650 3.02 3.65 -15.47
C THR A 650 3.38 2.27 -16.01
N SER A 651 4.67 1.93 -15.99
CA SER A 651 5.16 0.58 -16.30
C SER A 651 5.20 -0.33 -15.07
N HIS A 652 4.58 0.05 -13.96
CA HIS A 652 4.67 -0.73 -12.72
C HIS A 652 3.82 -1.97 -12.79
N TRP A 653 4.42 -3.10 -12.44
CA TRP A 653 3.80 -4.41 -12.49
C TRP A 653 2.51 -4.51 -11.66
N GLY A 654 2.58 -4.22 -10.35
CA GLY A 654 1.41 -4.26 -9.45
C GLY A 654 0.26 -3.33 -9.86
N GLU A 655 0.55 -2.09 -10.27
CA GLU A 655 -0.45 -1.17 -10.83
C GLU A 655 -1.07 -1.71 -12.12
N THR A 656 -0.27 -2.32 -13.00
CA THR A 656 -0.79 -2.88 -14.25
C THR A 656 -1.72 -4.07 -13.99
N LEU A 657 -1.31 -5.00 -13.10
CA LEU A 657 -2.15 -6.12 -12.68
C LEU A 657 -3.47 -5.67 -12.06
N THR A 658 -3.43 -4.61 -11.25
CA THR A 658 -4.60 -4.03 -10.61
C THR A 658 -5.59 -3.44 -11.62
N GLY A 659 -5.08 -2.72 -12.63
CA GLY A 659 -5.94 -2.23 -13.72
C GLY A 659 -6.55 -3.39 -14.49
N LEU A 660 -5.73 -4.36 -14.90
CA LEU A 660 -6.19 -5.52 -15.66
C LEU A 660 -7.24 -6.31 -14.88
N GLY A 661 -7.06 -6.54 -13.57
CA GLY A 661 -8.04 -7.26 -12.76
C GLY A 661 -9.38 -6.52 -12.65
N ALA A 662 -9.36 -5.19 -12.54
CA ALA A 662 -10.58 -4.39 -12.53
C ALA A 662 -11.41 -4.51 -13.82
N THR A 663 -10.78 -4.79 -14.96
CA THR A 663 -11.51 -4.97 -16.24
C THR A 663 -12.46 -6.17 -16.27
N GLY A 664 -12.34 -7.11 -15.31
CA GLY A 664 -13.21 -8.28 -15.22
C GLY A 664 -12.63 -9.56 -15.83
N VAL A 665 -11.32 -9.61 -16.11
CA VAL A 665 -10.65 -10.82 -16.59
C VAL A 665 -10.63 -11.91 -15.51
N ALA A 666 -10.76 -13.16 -15.93
CA ALA A 666 -10.81 -14.32 -15.04
C ALA A 666 -9.44 -14.97 -14.82
N VAL A 667 -8.47 -14.71 -15.71
CA VAL A 667 -7.10 -15.22 -15.62
C VAL A 667 -6.17 -14.31 -16.43
N MET A 668 -4.91 -14.23 -16.02
CA MET A 668 -3.85 -13.49 -16.71
C MET A 668 -2.73 -14.45 -17.13
N LEU A 669 -2.10 -14.21 -18.28
CA LEU A 669 -0.92 -14.95 -18.75
C LEU A 669 0.25 -13.99 -18.97
N ALA A 670 1.26 -14.12 -18.12
CA ALA A 670 2.51 -13.38 -18.14
C ALA A 670 3.60 -14.17 -18.89
N ALA A 671 4.13 -13.62 -19.98
CA ALA A 671 5.36 -14.14 -20.57
C ALA A 671 6.57 -13.51 -19.87
N VAL A 672 7.33 -14.33 -19.15
CA VAL A 672 8.40 -13.92 -18.24
C VAL A 672 9.76 -14.14 -18.90
N ASN A 673 10.51 -13.06 -19.15
CA ASN A 673 11.83 -13.12 -19.79
C ASN A 673 12.98 -12.56 -18.93
N ASP A 674 12.69 -11.98 -17.76
CA ASP A 674 13.66 -11.44 -16.80
C ASP A 674 13.60 -12.17 -15.44
N ALA A 675 12.53 -12.02 -14.67
CA ALA A 675 12.30 -12.64 -13.39
C ALA A 675 10.79 -12.85 -13.14
N PRO A 676 10.38 -13.92 -12.45
CA PRO A 676 8.99 -14.07 -12.02
C PRO A 676 8.58 -12.93 -11.08
N MET A 677 7.43 -12.33 -11.36
CA MET A 677 6.89 -11.21 -10.60
C MET A 677 5.74 -11.65 -9.68
N GLN A 678 5.26 -10.74 -8.84
CA GLN A 678 4.12 -10.99 -7.94
C GLN A 678 2.85 -11.37 -8.73
N SER A 679 2.04 -12.28 -8.21
CA SER A 679 0.71 -12.57 -8.75
C SER A 679 -0.34 -11.56 -8.22
N HIS A 680 -1.56 -11.63 -8.72
CA HIS A 680 -2.67 -10.80 -8.25
C HIS A 680 -3.49 -11.57 -7.19
N PRO A 681 -3.96 -10.94 -6.09
CA PRO A 681 -4.64 -11.64 -4.98
C PRO A 681 -6.03 -12.22 -5.36
N LEU A 682 -6.78 -11.53 -6.23
CA LEU A 682 -8.06 -12.02 -6.77
C LEU A 682 -7.88 -12.89 -8.02
N VAL A 683 -7.32 -12.32 -9.10
CA VAL A 683 -7.20 -12.95 -10.43
C VAL A 683 -5.94 -13.81 -10.52
N PRO A 684 -6.01 -15.09 -10.90
CA PRO A 684 -4.84 -15.93 -11.12
C PRO A 684 -3.94 -15.38 -12.25
N VAL A 685 -2.63 -15.33 -12.00
CA VAL A 685 -1.61 -14.97 -13.01
C VAL A 685 -0.72 -16.17 -13.29
N LEU A 686 -0.76 -16.68 -14.51
CA LEU A 686 0.11 -17.75 -15.00
C LEU A 686 1.40 -17.16 -15.57
N SER A 687 2.54 -17.73 -15.22
CA SER A 687 3.85 -17.36 -15.73
C SER A 687 4.36 -18.41 -16.71
N VAL A 688 4.78 -17.98 -17.89
CA VAL A 688 5.39 -18.83 -18.92
C VAL A 688 6.72 -18.25 -19.41
N THR A 689 7.68 -19.09 -19.76
CA THR A 689 8.93 -18.64 -20.39
C THR A 689 9.36 -19.58 -21.51
N ASP A 690 10.00 -19.02 -22.54
CA ASP A 690 10.77 -19.77 -23.53
C ASP A 690 12.29 -19.65 -23.32
N SER A 691 12.74 -18.90 -22.31
CA SER A 691 14.15 -18.75 -21.98
C SER A 691 14.66 -19.93 -21.13
N PRO A 692 15.66 -20.70 -21.61
CA PRO A 692 16.25 -21.79 -20.82
C PRO A 692 16.93 -21.31 -19.53
N ILE A 693 17.45 -20.08 -19.52
CA ILE A 693 18.09 -19.46 -18.36
C ILE A 693 17.04 -19.23 -17.28
N ILE A 694 15.93 -18.56 -17.62
CA ILE A 694 14.83 -18.28 -16.68
C ILE A 694 14.19 -19.58 -16.20
N ALA A 695 13.93 -20.52 -17.11
CA ALA A 695 13.38 -21.82 -16.77
C ALA A 695 14.26 -22.59 -15.79
N GLY A 696 15.59 -22.55 -15.94
CA GLY A 696 16.52 -23.19 -15.03
C GLY A 696 16.60 -22.51 -13.66
N GLN A 697 16.66 -21.18 -13.64
CA GLN A 697 16.83 -20.38 -12.43
C GLN A 697 15.56 -20.33 -11.56
N TYR A 698 14.38 -20.37 -12.20
CA TYR A 698 13.07 -20.14 -11.57
C TYR A 698 12.07 -21.28 -11.83
N ALA A 699 12.55 -22.52 -11.99
CA ALA A 699 11.70 -23.69 -12.29
C ALA A 699 10.52 -23.89 -11.31
N LEU A 700 10.69 -23.51 -10.04
CA LEU A 700 9.67 -23.62 -8.99
C LEU A 700 8.65 -22.47 -8.99
N ASP A 701 8.88 -21.43 -9.80
CA ASP A 701 8.07 -20.21 -9.82
C ASP A 701 7.34 -20.02 -11.17
N ILE A 702 7.88 -20.57 -12.26
CA ILE A 702 7.29 -20.56 -13.61
C ILE A 702 6.29 -21.70 -13.77
N ASP A 703 5.05 -21.42 -14.19
CA ASP A 703 3.98 -22.42 -14.27
C ASP A 703 4.22 -23.47 -15.36
N PHE A 704 4.70 -23.05 -16.53
CA PHE A 704 5.08 -23.94 -17.63
C PHE A 704 6.10 -23.29 -18.58
N THR A 705 6.76 -24.09 -19.42
CA THR A 705 7.77 -23.62 -20.37
C THR A 705 7.43 -24.05 -21.79
N TYR A 706 7.98 -23.32 -22.76
CA TYR A 706 7.86 -23.66 -24.18
C TYR A 706 9.05 -24.46 -24.73
N ILE A 707 9.98 -24.84 -23.86
CA ILE A 707 11.27 -25.44 -24.23
C ILE A 707 11.08 -26.92 -24.63
N ASP A 708 11.71 -27.31 -25.74
CA ASP A 708 11.71 -28.67 -26.29
C ASP A 708 10.32 -29.25 -26.63
N VAL A 709 9.32 -28.39 -26.82
CA VAL A 709 7.96 -28.82 -27.15
C VAL A 709 7.72 -28.85 -28.66
N LYS A 710 7.25 -30.00 -29.17
CA LYS A 710 6.84 -30.17 -30.58
C LYS A 710 5.43 -29.65 -30.89
N ALA A 711 4.60 -29.48 -29.86
CA ALA A 711 3.22 -29.00 -29.98
C ALA A 711 3.17 -27.47 -30.16
N SER A 712 2.04 -26.94 -30.68
CA SER A 712 1.81 -25.50 -30.79
C SER A 712 1.83 -24.86 -29.41
N TRP A 713 2.66 -23.81 -29.25
CA TRP A 713 2.79 -23.05 -28.00
C TRP A 713 1.46 -22.39 -27.62
N ALA A 714 0.69 -21.92 -28.59
CA ALA A 714 -0.64 -21.35 -28.38
C ALA A 714 -1.62 -22.39 -27.80
N GLN A 715 -1.56 -23.64 -28.26
CA GLN A 715 -2.40 -24.72 -27.74
C GLN A 715 -2.04 -25.10 -26.30
N ILE A 716 -0.74 -25.10 -25.95
CA ILE A 716 -0.26 -25.36 -24.59
C ILE A 716 -0.78 -24.26 -23.65
N ALA A 717 -0.60 -22.99 -24.03
CA ALA A 717 -1.07 -21.85 -23.27
C ALA A 717 -2.59 -21.90 -23.07
N LEU A 718 -3.35 -22.19 -24.14
CA LEU A 718 -4.80 -22.35 -24.06
C LEU A 718 -5.20 -23.48 -23.09
N GLY A 719 -4.53 -24.63 -23.15
CA GLY A 719 -4.77 -25.74 -22.23
C GLY A 719 -4.54 -25.35 -20.77
N GLN A 720 -3.45 -24.65 -20.47
CA GLN A 720 -3.15 -24.21 -19.10
C GLN A 720 -4.12 -23.14 -18.58
N LEU A 721 -4.53 -22.21 -19.46
CA LEU A 721 -5.58 -21.24 -19.15
C LEU A 721 -6.89 -21.94 -18.79
N ILE A 722 -7.29 -22.94 -19.58
CA ILE A 722 -8.49 -23.75 -19.33
C ILE A 722 -8.38 -24.45 -17.97
N MET A 723 -7.27 -25.17 -17.71
CA MET A 723 -7.05 -25.88 -16.45
C MET A 723 -7.10 -24.97 -15.23
N THR A 724 -6.61 -23.74 -15.37
CA THR A 724 -6.67 -22.73 -14.31
C THR A 724 -8.09 -22.21 -14.09
N LEU A 725 -8.80 -21.89 -15.18
CA LEU A 725 -10.18 -21.41 -15.11
C LEU A 725 -11.10 -22.46 -14.45
N ILE A 726 -11.01 -23.73 -14.85
CA ILE A 726 -11.87 -24.77 -14.25
C ILE A 726 -11.42 -25.21 -12.85
N GLY A 727 -10.41 -24.56 -12.26
CA GLY A 727 -9.93 -24.82 -10.90
C GLY A 727 -9.08 -26.08 -10.74
N CYS A 728 -8.65 -26.72 -11.83
CA CYS A 728 -7.76 -27.87 -11.79
C CYS A 728 -6.28 -27.49 -11.62
N TYR A 729 -5.93 -26.21 -11.77
CA TYR A 729 -4.58 -25.69 -11.58
C TYR A 729 -4.60 -24.37 -10.80
N THR A 730 -3.66 -24.19 -9.88
CA THR A 730 -3.43 -22.93 -9.17
C THR A 730 -2.02 -22.44 -9.48
N PRO A 731 -1.85 -21.21 -10.00
CA PRO A 731 -0.54 -20.69 -10.34
C PRO A 731 0.45 -20.71 -9.17
N LYS A 732 1.73 -20.99 -9.47
CA LYS A 732 2.78 -21.21 -8.48
C LYS A 732 3.00 -19.99 -7.59
N MET A 733 3.11 -18.79 -8.18
CA MET A 733 3.32 -17.54 -7.43
C MET A 733 2.14 -17.19 -6.50
N MET A 734 0.92 -17.49 -6.94
CA MET A 734 -0.27 -17.34 -6.11
C MET A 734 -0.26 -18.33 -4.93
N ARG A 735 0.18 -19.57 -5.16
CA ARG A 735 0.24 -20.64 -4.15
C ARG A 735 1.23 -20.35 -3.03
N VAL A 736 2.37 -19.77 -3.36
CA VAL A 736 3.40 -19.37 -2.37
C VAL A 736 3.08 -18.03 -1.70
N GLY A 737 1.96 -17.39 -2.06
CA GLY A 737 1.51 -16.14 -1.46
C GLY A 737 2.30 -14.90 -1.90
N ASN A 738 3.10 -14.98 -2.97
CA ASN A 738 3.75 -13.81 -3.55
C ASN A 738 2.74 -13.03 -4.40
N VAL A 739 1.83 -12.33 -3.74
CA VAL A 739 0.78 -11.52 -4.35
C VAL A 739 0.93 -10.06 -3.97
N ASP A 740 0.51 -9.17 -4.86
CA ASP A 740 0.47 -7.74 -4.56
C ASP A 740 -0.75 -7.04 -5.20
N PHE A 741 -1.14 -5.91 -4.62
CA PHE A 741 -2.25 -5.09 -5.08
C PHE A 741 -1.92 -3.62 -4.84
N GLN A 742 -1.67 -2.89 -5.92
CA GLN A 742 -1.25 -1.50 -5.86
C GLN A 742 -2.10 -0.66 -6.80
N MET A 743 -2.72 0.38 -6.23
CA MET A 743 -3.47 1.35 -7.02
C MET A 743 -2.52 2.34 -7.68
N THR A 744 -2.79 2.62 -8.95
CA THR A 744 -2.18 3.75 -9.62
C THR A 744 -2.80 5.06 -9.13
N ARG A 745 -1.99 6.11 -9.08
CA ARG A 745 -2.46 7.48 -8.87
C ARG A 745 -2.68 8.23 -10.18
N GLY A 746 -2.46 7.56 -11.31
CA GLY A 746 -2.45 8.19 -12.62
C GLY A 746 -1.31 9.20 -12.77
N LEU A 747 -1.44 10.12 -13.72
CA LEU A 747 -0.43 11.16 -13.97
C LEU A 747 -0.55 12.35 -12.99
N LEU A 748 -1.76 12.60 -12.49
CA LEU A 748 -2.06 13.78 -11.67
C LEU A 748 -2.19 13.48 -10.18
N GLY A 749 -2.30 12.22 -9.75
CA GLY A 749 -2.53 11.92 -8.35
C GLY A 749 -1.29 12.22 -7.48
N ILE A 750 -1.53 12.93 -6.38
CA ILE A 750 -0.54 13.33 -5.37
C ILE A 750 -1.03 12.99 -3.97
N SER A 751 -0.14 13.12 -2.99
CA SER A 751 -0.46 13.03 -1.57
C SER A 751 -0.82 14.41 -1.03
N PHE A 752 -2.03 14.59 -0.53
CA PHE A 752 -2.57 15.88 -0.09
C PHE A 752 -3.69 15.77 0.94
#